data_AF-A0AAU0LNC0-F1
#
_entry.id   AF-A0AAU0LNC0-F1
#
_cell.length_a   1.000
_cell.length_b   1.000
_cell.length_c   1.000
_cell.angle_alpha   90.00
_cell.angle_beta   90.00
_cell.angle_gamma   90.00
#
_symmetry.space_group_name_H-M   'P 1'
#
loop_
_entity.id
_entity.type
_entity.pdbx_description
1 polymer ?
#
loop_
_entity_poly.entity_id
_entity_poly.type
_entity_poly.pdbx_seq_one_letter_code
_entity_poly.pdbx_strand_id
1 'polypeptide(L)'
;MLKLIPAGTGYARLTEAVTTEYGQLIELVRQAVRDKLRLAANGDYYVDVRGIWPDRVVVQFKGRMYSYGYTVSTDNTVALAEAVEVVADYQPVGEAIPASVVPAVVGAVREAQGNAAFREAKDGSIEVTLIRAGRSGNRNFYPDAALRESAPMFEGVRVFAKSDAEHIAGKGKDVRNLIGGIYGVRFVEGKGTDSGALVGTFRAINPSDPAVTKMVEAVKRDMQGLLGLSIDADARTRQRKVGAETLREALRFTKVHSVDLIVEPGAGGGLDRLTEATADTPADTPHQSEGTAMPLWKQRMLEAIKAKDPAQHAAINSDTISDDDLVRVHESVCGSLVPPAGTQRMTEAQGDSTPLTRADLQVFELRGAARERIAAAKLPQAAKDRLSAQVATAAADRLTEAAVGDMIKTEGEYIARMSESGAVRVPAFGAGSIVVGDRSLGMRDMLDAFWDPQHKDHGRVQSFKECYIEMTGDRLVTGRLRECDQSRLVESLGSDSLDQVLGDSIGRRMLAEYRAAVDFDGWRQVVNVVPLSDFRMQHRTRWGGYGDLPSVAEGADYQPLTSPTDEEATYKAGKKGGTEDVTLEMIKNDDVGAIRRIPTKLSRAAKRTLAKFVFDFFRSNALIYDTKAFFHADHNNLFTGALSKAELAAHRLAMLKQTELNSGDRIGIAPTRLVVPVDLQEAAVDLFKLATNNEKTFMQALTMNIIPVWYWTDANDWVTVADPADIPGVEVGFLDGKEEPELFVQDSPTSGSMFSADKLTYKVRHIYGGAVCDFRCATKAVVA
;
A
#
# COMPACT_ATOMS: atom_id res chain seq x y z
N MET A 1 -26.38 -45.33 -15.99
CA MET A 1 -25.52 -46.27 -15.23
C MET A 1 -24.37 -45.46 -14.62
N LEU A 2 -24.55 -44.95 -13.40
CA LEU A 2 -23.56 -44.15 -12.67
C LEU A 2 -22.69 -45.09 -11.84
N LYS A 3 -21.38 -45.16 -12.12
CA LYS A 3 -20.42 -45.92 -11.30
C LYS A 3 -20.11 -45.14 -10.02
N LEU A 4 -20.44 -45.70 -8.85
CA LEU A 4 -19.96 -45.22 -7.55
C LEU A 4 -18.46 -45.51 -7.40
N ILE A 5 -17.71 -44.53 -6.91
CA ILE A 5 -16.29 -44.66 -6.50
C ILE A 5 -16.26 -45.25 -5.08
N PRO A 6 -15.35 -46.20 -4.74
CA PRO A 6 -15.34 -46.85 -3.43
C PRO A 6 -15.04 -45.89 -2.27
N ALA A 7 -15.71 -46.10 -1.13
CA ALA A 7 -15.46 -45.37 0.11
C ALA A 7 -14.04 -45.65 0.64
N GLY A 8 -13.26 -44.59 0.88
CA GLY A 8 -11.96 -44.66 1.56
C GLY A 8 -10.77 -44.05 0.81
N THR A 9 -10.93 -43.59 -0.42
CA THR A 9 -9.90 -42.80 -1.13
C THR A 9 -10.54 -41.63 -1.86
N GLY A 10 -10.10 -40.41 -1.55
CA GLY A 10 -10.58 -39.18 -2.18
C GLY A 10 -9.41 -38.39 -2.75
N TYR A 11 -9.65 -37.69 -3.85
CA TYR A 11 -8.75 -36.62 -4.31
C TYR A 11 -9.04 -35.39 -3.44
N ALA A 12 -8.02 -34.88 -2.76
CA ALA A 12 -8.15 -33.71 -1.91
C ALA A 12 -7.09 -32.68 -2.31
N ARG A 13 -7.52 -31.41 -2.36
CA ARG A 13 -6.63 -30.27 -2.48
C ARG A 13 -5.92 -30.08 -1.14
N LEU A 14 -4.60 -30.04 -1.15
CA LEU A 14 -3.75 -29.72 -0.01
C LEU A 14 -3.22 -28.30 -0.20
N THR A 15 -3.55 -27.43 0.76
CA THR A 15 -3.07 -26.05 0.83
C THR A 15 -2.50 -25.80 2.22
N GLU A 16 -1.26 -25.31 2.29
CA GLU A 16 -0.43 -25.29 3.50
C GLU A 16 -0.25 -23.85 4.01
N ALA A 17 -0.68 -23.55 5.23
CA ALA A 17 -0.46 -22.27 5.93
C ALA A 17 -1.00 -22.44 7.36
N VAL A 18 -0.24 -22.02 8.38
CA VAL A 18 -0.58 -22.29 9.78
C VAL A 18 -1.85 -21.54 10.21
N THR A 19 -2.87 -22.25 10.66
CA THR A 19 -3.91 -21.67 11.55
C THR A 19 -3.47 -21.84 13.00
N THR A 20 -3.09 -20.74 13.67
CA THR A 20 -2.51 -20.73 15.03
C THR A 20 -3.34 -21.45 16.11
N GLU A 21 -2.69 -22.22 16.99
CA GLU A 21 -3.29 -22.94 18.14
C GLU A 21 -4.04 -22.03 19.13
N TYR A 22 -3.60 -20.78 19.26
CA TYR A 22 -4.22 -19.80 20.17
C TYR A 22 -5.67 -19.47 19.79
N GLY A 23 -5.98 -19.48 18.48
CA GLY A 23 -7.35 -19.28 17.99
C GLY A 23 -8.28 -20.46 18.34
N GLN A 24 -7.77 -21.69 18.32
CA GLN A 24 -8.54 -22.87 18.71
C GLN A 24 -8.79 -22.91 20.22
N LEU A 25 -7.81 -22.52 21.02
CA LEU A 25 -7.98 -22.37 22.48
C LEU A 25 -9.04 -21.32 22.83
N ILE A 26 -9.00 -20.15 22.15
CA ILE A 26 -9.99 -19.08 22.36
C ILE A 26 -11.40 -19.59 22.06
N GLU A 27 -11.60 -20.31 20.96
CA GLU A 27 -12.91 -20.82 20.59
C GLU A 27 -13.40 -21.93 21.53
N LEU A 28 -12.52 -22.83 21.99
CA LEU A 28 -12.86 -23.85 22.99
C LEU A 28 -13.29 -23.23 24.33
N VAL A 29 -12.52 -22.26 24.82
CA VAL A 29 -12.81 -21.57 26.09
C VAL A 29 -14.07 -20.72 25.95
N ARG A 30 -14.25 -20.00 24.82
CA ARG A 30 -15.46 -19.23 24.51
C ARG A 30 -16.70 -20.13 24.45
N GLN A 31 -16.60 -21.30 23.83
CA GLN A 31 -17.70 -22.24 23.73
C GLN A 31 -18.10 -22.80 25.11
N ALA A 32 -17.12 -23.17 25.94
CA ALA A 32 -17.37 -23.63 27.31
C ALA A 32 -18.05 -22.55 28.17
N VAL A 33 -17.63 -21.28 28.05
CA VAL A 33 -18.26 -20.18 28.80
C VAL A 33 -19.69 -19.93 28.30
N ARG A 34 -19.91 -20.00 26.99
CA ARG A 34 -21.24 -19.89 26.38
C ARG A 34 -22.17 -21.01 26.88
N ASP A 35 -21.68 -22.24 26.94
CA ASP A 35 -22.47 -23.39 27.40
C ASP A 35 -22.77 -23.31 28.91
N LYS A 36 -21.84 -22.78 29.72
CA LYS A 36 -22.07 -22.51 31.16
C LYS A 36 -23.09 -21.40 31.41
N LEU A 37 -23.19 -20.42 30.52
CA LEU A 37 -24.11 -19.27 30.63
C LEU A 37 -25.49 -19.50 29.99
N ARG A 38 -25.75 -20.67 29.40
CA ARG A 38 -27.06 -21.02 28.83
C ARG A 38 -28.07 -21.38 29.91
N LEU A 39 -29.00 -20.46 30.18
CA LEU A 39 -30.25 -20.68 30.90
C LEU A 39 -31.45 -20.34 29.99
N ALA A 40 -32.10 -21.39 29.49
CA ALA A 40 -33.42 -21.44 28.82
C ALA A 40 -33.65 -20.55 27.58
N ALA A 41 -34.59 -21.00 26.73
CA ALA A 41 -34.82 -20.53 25.37
C ALA A 41 -35.15 -19.02 25.23
N ASN A 42 -34.68 -18.43 24.11
CA ASN A 42 -34.93 -17.07 23.60
C ASN A 42 -34.13 -15.90 24.19
N GLY A 43 -32.81 -15.89 24.01
CA GLY A 43 -32.01 -14.67 24.14
C GLY A 43 -30.68 -14.77 23.39
N ASP A 44 -30.31 -13.73 22.65
CA ASP A 44 -28.96 -13.57 22.08
C ASP A 44 -27.96 -13.45 23.23
N TYR A 45 -27.24 -14.53 23.50
CA TYR A 45 -26.16 -14.55 24.49
C TYR A 45 -24.82 -14.43 23.76
N TYR A 46 -24.50 -13.21 23.32
CA TYR A 46 -23.13 -12.88 22.95
C TYR A 46 -22.31 -12.72 24.24
N VAL A 47 -21.34 -13.61 24.44
CA VAL A 47 -20.36 -13.50 25.52
C VAL A 47 -19.17 -12.73 24.95
N ASP A 48 -18.99 -11.50 25.40
CA ASP A 48 -17.86 -10.67 25.00
C ASP A 48 -16.63 -11.03 25.86
N VAL A 49 -15.62 -11.63 25.24
CA VAL A 49 -14.37 -12.01 25.93
C VAL A 49 -13.46 -10.79 25.95
N ARG A 50 -13.25 -10.21 27.13
CA ARG A 50 -12.42 -9.01 27.32
C ARG A 50 -10.93 -9.32 27.40
N GLY A 51 -10.59 -10.54 27.84
CA GLY A 51 -9.20 -11.02 27.89
C GLY A 51 -9.13 -12.49 28.24
N ILE A 52 -8.11 -13.18 27.73
CA ILE A 52 -7.82 -14.58 28.03
C ILE A 52 -6.36 -14.70 28.48
N TRP A 53 -6.15 -15.42 29.57
CA TRP A 53 -4.85 -15.72 30.18
C TRP A 53 -4.71 -17.23 30.31
N PRO A 54 -3.50 -17.77 30.53
CA PRO A 54 -3.28 -19.21 30.59
C PRO A 54 -4.15 -19.97 31.61
N ASP A 55 -4.58 -19.31 32.69
CA ASP A 55 -5.31 -19.88 33.82
C ASP A 55 -6.77 -19.38 33.93
N ARG A 56 -7.14 -18.31 33.21
CA ARG A 56 -8.44 -17.65 33.38
C ARG A 56 -8.90 -16.88 32.14
N VAL A 57 -10.21 -16.73 32.00
CA VAL A 57 -10.84 -15.90 30.97
C VAL A 57 -11.75 -14.86 31.62
N VAL A 58 -11.66 -13.61 31.17
CA VAL A 58 -12.53 -12.52 31.62
C VAL A 58 -13.55 -12.22 30.54
N VAL A 59 -14.82 -12.29 30.92
CA VAL A 59 -15.94 -12.04 30.03
C VAL A 59 -16.85 -10.96 30.58
N GLN A 60 -17.42 -10.16 29.69
CA GLN A 60 -18.46 -9.21 30.05
C GLN A 60 -19.83 -9.84 29.79
N PHE A 61 -20.65 -9.87 30.83
CA PHE A 61 -22.01 -10.37 30.76
C PHE A 61 -22.97 -9.40 31.46
N LYS A 62 -24.01 -8.94 30.74
CA LYS A 62 -25.00 -7.95 31.23
C LYS A 62 -24.39 -6.70 31.89
N GLY A 63 -23.28 -6.20 31.34
CA GLY A 63 -22.62 -4.98 31.82
C GLY A 63 -21.66 -5.16 33.00
N ARG A 64 -21.48 -6.39 33.52
CA ARG A 64 -20.50 -6.71 34.58
C ARG A 64 -19.40 -7.63 34.04
N MET A 65 -18.20 -7.57 34.61
CA MET A 65 -17.09 -8.44 34.20
C MET A 65 -16.93 -9.60 35.17
N TYR A 66 -16.78 -10.81 34.62
CA TYR A 66 -16.59 -12.04 35.38
C TYR A 66 -15.33 -12.76 34.89
N SER A 67 -14.48 -13.17 35.83
CA SER A 67 -13.33 -14.03 35.61
C SER A 67 -13.72 -15.49 35.88
N TYR A 68 -13.45 -16.36 34.92
CA TYR A 68 -13.58 -17.81 35.04
C TYR A 68 -12.20 -18.44 34.97
N GLY A 69 -11.77 -19.14 36.01
CA GLY A 69 -10.61 -20.03 35.91
C GLY A 69 -10.94 -21.18 34.96
N TYR A 70 -10.01 -21.57 34.08
CA TYR A 70 -10.24 -22.68 33.17
C TYR A 70 -9.06 -23.65 33.15
N THR A 71 -9.35 -24.94 33.01
CA THR A 71 -8.35 -25.98 32.74
C THR A 71 -8.75 -26.71 31.47
N VAL A 72 -7.75 -27.01 30.63
CA VAL A 72 -7.95 -27.75 29.38
C VAL A 72 -7.37 -29.14 29.58
N SER A 73 -8.21 -30.16 29.42
CA SER A 73 -7.77 -31.56 29.49
C SER A 73 -7.03 -31.96 28.21
N THR A 74 -6.33 -33.10 28.25
CA THR A 74 -5.65 -33.69 27.08
C THR A 74 -6.60 -34.06 25.94
N ASP A 75 -7.92 -34.10 26.20
CA ASP A 75 -8.96 -34.40 25.22
C ASP A 75 -9.65 -33.12 24.68
N ASN A 76 -9.04 -31.93 24.88
CA ASN A 76 -9.57 -30.62 24.50
C ASN A 76 -10.92 -30.27 25.15
N THR A 77 -11.25 -30.88 26.29
CA THR A 77 -12.41 -30.48 27.09
C THR A 77 -12.00 -29.39 28.08
N VAL A 78 -12.78 -28.29 28.11
CA VAL A 78 -12.51 -27.14 28.98
C VAL A 78 -13.40 -27.24 30.22
N ALA A 79 -12.78 -27.33 31.40
CA ALA A 79 -13.50 -27.24 32.68
C ALA A 79 -13.40 -25.81 33.22
N LEU A 80 -14.55 -25.20 33.56
CA LEU A 80 -14.63 -23.84 34.08
C LEU A 80 -14.91 -23.83 35.59
N ALA A 81 -14.07 -23.15 36.35
CA ALA A 81 -14.28 -22.83 37.76
C ALA A 81 -15.45 -21.86 37.97
N GLU A 82 -15.87 -21.64 39.22
CA GLU A 82 -16.92 -20.67 39.55
C GLU A 82 -16.55 -19.23 39.15
N ALA A 83 -17.56 -18.42 38.84
CA ALA A 83 -17.37 -17.06 38.36
C ALA A 83 -16.97 -16.12 39.50
N VAL A 84 -15.95 -15.30 39.28
CA VAL A 84 -15.54 -14.22 40.21
C VAL A 84 -15.77 -12.87 39.52
N GLU A 85 -16.54 -11.97 40.13
CA GLU A 85 -16.74 -10.62 39.59
C GLU A 85 -15.46 -9.80 39.70
N VAL A 86 -15.04 -9.17 38.60
CA VAL A 86 -13.79 -8.37 38.52
C VAL A 86 -14.07 -6.98 37.98
N VAL A 87 -13.21 -6.01 38.31
CA VAL A 87 -13.29 -4.63 37.82
C VAL A 87 -12.00 -4.31 37.08
N ALA A 88 -12.10 -3.66 35.93
CA ALA A 88 -10.94 -3.21 35.17
C ALA A 88 -10.35 -1.94 35.80
N ASP A 89 -9.08 -2.01 36.23
CA ASP A 89 -8.30 -0.87 36.68
C ASP A 89 -7.24 -0.54 35.62
N TYR A 90 -7.10 0.74 35.26
CA TYR A 90 -6.23 1.20 34.19
C TYR A 90 -5.01 1.91 34.77
N GLN A 91 -3.84 1.26 34.70
CA GLN A 91 -2.56 1.91 35.03
C GLN A 91 -1.85 2.33 33.74
N PRO A 92 -1.55 3.63 33.54
CA PRO A 92 -0.78 4.09 32.39
C PRO A 92 0.66 3.59 32.48
N VAL A 93 1.13 2.87 31.46
CA VAL A 93 2.53 2.42 31.37
C VAL A 93 3.38 3.57 30.83
N GLY A 94 4.11 4.23 31.73
CA GLY A 94 5.17 5.18 31.39
C GLY A 94 6.45 4.48 30.92
N GLU A 95 7.10 5.11 29.95
CA GLU A 95 8.48 4.98 29.43
C GLU A 95 9.26 3.66 29.54
N ALA A 96 9.88 3.32 28.41
CA ALA A 96 10.79 2.21 28.21
C ALA A 96 12.01 2.27 29.17
N ILE A 97 12.22 1.18 29.91
CA ILE A 97 13.45 0.87 30.63
C ILE A 97 14.14 -0.30 29.89
N PRO A 98 15.47 -0.26 29.71
CA PRO A 98 16.17 -1.16 28.78
C PRO A 98 16.18 -2.62 29.25
N ALA A 99 16.24 -3.51 28.26
CA ALA A 99 16.20 -4.95 28.42
C ALA A 99 17.28 -5.47 29.40
N SER A 100 16.82 -6.09 30.49
CA SER A 100 17.63 -6.98 31.32
C SER A 100 17.11 -8.41 31.24
N VAL A 101 18.06 -9.33 31.29
CA VAL A 101 18.02 -10.74 30.92
C VAL A 101 17.30 -11.59 31.97
N VAL A 102 16.31 -12.40 31.56
CA VAL A 102 15.92 -13.68 32.21
C VAL A 102 15.26 -14.61 31.17
N PRO A 103 15.21 -15.95 31.36
CA PRO A 103 15.81 -16.91 30.44
C PRO A 103 14.78 -17.67 29.60
N ALA A 104 15.25 -18.19 28.46
CA ALA A 104 14.46 -19.03 27.56
C ALA A 104 14.06 -20.36 28.21
N VAL A 105 12.77 -20.65 28.24
CA VAL A 105 12.23 -21.99 28.47
C VAL A 105 11.87 -22.61 27.11
N VAL A 106 12.77 -23.50 26.68
CA VAL A 106 12.58 -24.72 25.87
C VAL A 106 11.54 -24.67 24.73
N GLY A 107 12.03 -24.32 23.52
CA GLY A 107 11.39 -24.63 22.24
C GLY A 107 12.28 -25.55 21.41
N ALA A 108 11.70 -26.67 20.98
CA ALA A 108 12.16 -27.71 20.06
C ALA A 108 13.57 -27.57 19.42
N VAL A 109 14.40 -28.57 19.71
CA VAL A 109 15.68 -28.87 19.07
C VAL A 109 15.53 -28.92 17.55
N ARG A 110 16.23 -28.03 16.83
CA ARG A 110 16.65 -28.26 15.44
C ARG A 110 18.16 -28.37 15.41
N GLU A 111 18.63 -29.51 14.91
CA GLU A 111 20.04 -29.83 14.77
C GLU A 111 20.77 -28.81 13.90
N ALA A 112 21.94 -28.39 14.39
CA ALA A 112 22.88 -27.56 13.67
C ALA A 112 23.47 -28.32 12.46
N GLN A 113 23.47 -27.68 11.28
CA GLN A 113 24.33 -28.06 10.16
C GLN A 113 25.02 -26.83 9.55
N GLY A 114 26.29 -26.64 9.95
CA GLY A 114 27.41 -26.16 9.15
C GLY A 114 27.36 -24.72 8.61
N ASN A 115 28.13 -23.82 9.24
CA ASN A 115 28.52 -22.52 8.69
C ASN A 115 29.17 -22.69 7.29
N ALA A 116 28.50 -22.18 6.25
CA ALA A 116 29.11 -21.90 4.94
C ALA A 116 28.77 -20.45 4.58
N ALA A 117 29.80 -19.64 4.34
CA ALA A 117 29.68 -18.22 4.08
C ALA A 117 28.87 -17.95 2.80
N PHE A 118 27.98 -16.96 2.88
CA PHE A 118 27.23 -16.41 1.76
C PHE A 118 28.17 -16.00 0.62
N ARG A 119 27.97 -16.55 -0.59
CA ARG A 119 28.62 -16.11 -1.83
C ARG A 119 27.55 -15.95 -2.91
N GLU A 120 27.45 -14.75 -3.47
CA GLU A 120 26.43 -14.36 -4.45
C GLU A 120 26.71 -15.04 -5.81
N ALA A 121 25.78 -15.87 -6.27
CA ALA A 121 25.78 -16.35 -7.64
C ALA A 121 25.35 -15.21 -8.58
N LYS A 122 26.07 -15.02 -9.70
CA LYS A 122 25.78 -13.96 -10.69
C LYS A 122 24.38 -14.05 -11.31
N ASP A 123 23.66 -15.16 -11.15
CA ASP A 123 22.37 -15.45 -11.77
C ASP A 123 21.16 -15.29 -10.83
N GLY A 124 21.36 -15.00 -9.54
CA GLY A 124 20.29 -14.80 -8.56
C GLY A 124 19.47 -16.05 -8.21
N SER A 125 19.98 -17.25 -8.49
CA SER A 125 19.31 -18.52 -8.16
C SER A 125 19.52 -18.92 -6.69
N ILE A 126 18.49 -19.44 -6.01
CA ILE A 126 18.53 -19.75 -4.57
C ILE A 126 18.10 -21.20 -4.34
N GLU A 127 18.86 -22.00 -3.58
CA GLU A 127 18.40 -23.31 -3.14
C GLU A 127 17.32 -23.15 -2.07
N VAL A 128 16.21 -23.85 -2.20
CA VAL A 128 15.05 -23.70 -1.33
C VAL A 128 14.50 -25.06 -0.94
N THR A 129 14.12 -25.20 0.33
CA THR A 129 13.31 -26.34 0.78
C THR A 129 11.85 -26.04 0.45
N LEU A 130 11.24 -26.88 -0.39
CA LEU A 130 9.84 -26.76 -0.79
C LEU A 130 8.92 -27.31 0.30
N ILE A 131 9.28 -28.46 0.87
CA ILE A 131 8.50 -29.16 1.89
C ILE A 131 9.38 -30.15 2.66
N ARG A 132 9.16 -30.27 3.98
CA ARG A 132 9.79 -31.30 4.81
C ARG A 132 8.82 -32.46 5.06
N ALA A 133 9.34 -33.67 5.07
CA ALA A 133 8.58 -34.86 5.43
C ALA A 133 8.14 -34.80 6.90
N GLY A 134 7.04 -35.47 7.20
CA GLY A 134 6.46 -35.54 8.53
C GLY A 134 5.15 -34.75 8.68
N ARG A 135 4.85 -34.36 9.92
CA ARG A 135 3.59 -33.70 10.29
C ARG A 135 3.65 -32.21 9.93
N SER A 136 2.66 -31.74 9.18
CA SER A 136 2.42 -30.32 8.91
C SER A 136 1.48 -29.71 9.97
N GLY A 137 1.57 -28.39 10.14
CA GLY A 137 0.66 -27.59 10.98
C GLY A 137 -0.82 -27.69 10.60
N ASN A 138 -1.15 -28.11 9.37
CA ASN A 138 -2.52 -28.25 8.86
C ASN A 138 -3.11 -29.67 8.98
N ARG A 139 -2.58 -30.46 9.93
CA ARG A 139 -2.99 -31.85 10.20
C ARG A 139 -2.81 -32.78 8.98
N ASN A 140 -1.91 -32.40 8.07
CA ASN A 140 -1.47 -33.24 6.96
C ASN A 140 -0.19 -33.96 7.36
N PHE A 141 0.04 -35.14 6.79
CA PHE A 141 1.26 -35.92 6.98
C PHE A 141 1.86 -36.27 5.63
N TYR A 142 3.15 -35.97 5.46
CA TYR A 142 3.89 -36.16 4.22
C TYR A 142 4.95 -37.24 4.40
N PRO A 143 4.72 -38.48 3.94
CA PRO A 143 5.70 -39.55 4.00
C PRO A 143 6.89 -39.31 3.05
N ASP A 144 8.08 -39.79 3.42
CA ASP A 144 9.28 -39.69 2.57
C ASP A 144 9.03 -40.32 1.19
N ALA A 145 8.34 -41.46 1.14
CA ALA A 145 8.03 -42.16 -0.10
C ALA A 145 7.18 -41.33 -1.07
N ALA A 146 6.20 -40.58 -0.55
CA ALA A 146 5.31 -39.76 -1.36
C ALA A 146 6.02 -38.49 -1.88
N LEU A 147 6.93 -37.91 -1.09
CA LEU A 147 7.77 -36.79 -1.50
C LEU A 147 8.86 -37.20 -2.50
N ARG A 148 9.46 -38.38 -2.32
CA ARG A 148 10.44 -38.93 -3.25
C ARG A 148 9.83 -39.20 -4.62
N GLU A 149 8.61 -39.74 -4.67
CA GLU A 149 7.90 -39.98 -5.93
C GLU A 149 7.45 -38.67 -6.60
N SER A 150 7.14 -37.64 -5.82
CA SER A 150 6.60 -36.39 -6.36
C SER A 150 7.67 -35.41 -6.87
N ALA A 151 8.96 -35.64 -6.60
CA ALA A 151 10.04 -34.73 -7.01
C ALA A 151 9.97 -34.26 -8.48
N PRO A 152 9.72 -35.13 -9.49
CA PRO A 152 9.60 -34.69 -10.88
C PRO A 152 8.39 -33.78 -11.15
N MET A 153 7.36 -33.81 -10.30
CA MET A 153 6.16 -32.99 -10.45
C MET A 153 6.37 -31.53 -10.03
N PHE A 154 7.45 -31.24 -9.30
CA PHE A 154 7.80 -29.89 -8.86
C PHE A 154 8.75 -29.18 -9.83
N GLU A 155 9.22 -29.87 -10.88
CA GLU A 155 10.08 -29.29 -11.90
C GLU A 155 9.32 -28.29 -12.78
N GLY A 156 9.81 -27.06 -12.87
CA GLY A 156 9.18 -25.96 -13.61
C GLY A 156 7.90 -25.41 -12.98
N VAL A 157 7.61 -25.73 -11.72
CA VAL A 157 6.41 -25.22 -11.03
C VAL A 157 6.55 -23.71 -10.76
N ARG A 158 5.46 -22.98 -11.01
CA ARG A 158 5.37 -21.53 -10.85
C ARG A 158 5.37 -21.11 -9.38
N VAL A 159 6.08 -20.03 -9.09
CA VAL A 159 6.16 -19.42 -7.76
C VAL A 159 5.49 -18.06 -7.75
N PHE A 160 4.54 -17.88 -6.84
CA PHE A 160 3.81 -16.62 -6.66
C PHE A 160 4.08 -15.99 -5.29
N ALA A 161 4.19 -14.68 -5.21
CA ALA A 161 4.17 -13.96 -3.92
C ALA A 161 2.71 -13.70 -3.49
N LYS A 162 2.29 -14.21 -2.34
CA LYS A 162 0.91 -14.09 -1.85
C LYS A 162 0.85 -13.84 -0.35
N SER A 163 -0.28 -13.30 0.10
CA SER A 163 -0.62 -13.35 1.52
C SER A 163 -1.10 -14.75 1.92
N ASP A 164 -0.93 -15.11 3.20
CA ASP A 164 -1.35 -16.39 3.76
C ASP A 164 -2.86 -16.64 3.52
N ALA A 165 -3.68 -15.59 3.64
CA ALA A 165 -5.12 -15.65 3.40
C ALA A 165 -5.48 -15.96 1.93
N GLU A 166 -4.77 -15.36 0.97
CA GLU A 166 -4.98 -15.63 -0.46
C GLU A 166 -4.52 -17.02 -0.86
N HIS A 167 -3.43 -17.50 -0.26
CA HIS A 167 -2.93 -18.86 -0.45
C HIS A 167 -3.96 -19.88 0.05
N ILE A 168 -4.47 -19.75 1.27
CA ILE A 168 -5.52 -20.62 1.85
C ILE A 168 -6.79 -20.60 0.99
N ALA A 169 -7.22 -19.42 0.53
CA ALA A 169 -8.39 -19.28 -0.32
C ALA A 169 -8.18 -19.82 -1.76
N GLY A 170 -6.94 -20.18 -2.12
CA GLY A 170 -6.59 -20.64 -3.45
C GLY A 170 -6.71 -19.59 -4.55
N LYS A 171 -6.66 -18.30 -4.18
CA LYS A 171 -6.76 -17.13 -5.07
C LYS A 171 -5.35 -16.59 -5.41
N GLY A 172 -5.28 -15.44 -6.09
CA GLY A 172 -4.02 -14.71 -6.31
C GLY A 172 -3.08 -15.28 -7.39
N LYS A 173 -3.59 -16.15 -8.29
CA LYS A 173 -2.82 -16.67 -9.44
C LYS A 173 -2.84 -15.68 -10.62
N ASP A 174 -2.25 -14.49 -10.41
CA ASP A 174 -2.10 -13.43 -11.41
C ASP A 174 -0.64 -13.37 -11.91
N VAL A 175 -0.44 -12.99 -13.17
CA VAL A 175 0.89 -12.78 -13.78
C VAL A 175 1.69 -11.73 -12.99
N ARG A 176 1.04 -10.73 -12.39
CA ARG A 176 1.71 -9.70 -11.57
C ARG A 176 2.38 -10.26 -10.32
N ASN A 177 1.84 -11.36 -9.78
CA ASN A 177 2.35 -11.98 -8.57
C ASN A 177 3.34 -13.11 -8.86
N LEU A 178 3.59 -13.43 -10.15
CA LEU A 178 4.48 -14.49 -10.57
C LEU A 178 5.94 -14.03 -10.46
N ILE A 179 6.69 -14.60 -9.52
CA ILE A 179 8.06 -14.17 -9.21
C ILE A 179 9.13 -15.10 -9.80
N GLY A 180 8.81 -16.36 -10.08
CA GLY A 180 9.80 -17.33 -10.54
C GLY A 180 9.28 -18.74 -10.78
N GLY A 181 10.22 -19.66 -10.97
CA GLY A 181 9.97 -21.10 -11.09
C GLY A 181 10.97 -21.91 -10.28
N ILE A 182 10.59 -23.14 -9.94
CA ILE A 182 11.45 -24.10 -9.23
C ILE A 182 12.06 -25.10 -10.22
N TYR A 183 13.35 -25.37 -10.10
CA TYR A 183 14.11 -26.26 -10.97
C TYR A 183 15.10 -27.14 -10.20
N GLY A 184 15.54 -28.25 -10.79
CA GLY A 184 16.52 -29.15 -10.15
C GLY A 184 16.02 -29.77 -8.86
N VAL A 185 14.75 -30.18 -8.83
CA VAL A 185 14.11 -30.69 -7.61
C VAL A 185 14.61 -32.09 -7.28
N ARG A 186 15.08 -32.28 -6.06
CA ARG A 186 15.55 -33.56 -5.53
C ARG A 186 15.06 -33.79 -4.10
N PHE A 187 14.85 -35.06 -3.76
CA PHE A 187 14.57 -35.45 -2.40
C PHE A 187 15.89 -35.68 -1.64
N VAL A 188 16.01 -35.06 -0.47
CA VAL A 188 17.14 -35.22 0.45
C VAL A 188 16.69 -36.08 1.61
N GLU A 189 17.35 -37.23 1.80
CA GLU A 189 17.04 -38.17 2.87
C GLU A 189 17.36 -37.55 4.24
N GLY A 190 16.45 -37.72 5.20
CA GLY A 190 16.63 -37.29 6.59
C GLY A 190 17.34 -38.34 7.44
N LYS A 191 17.75 -37.96 8.66
CA LYS A 191 18.44 -38.88 9.59
C LYS A 191 17.52 -39.96 10.19
N GLY A 192 16.20 -39.80 10.10
CA GLY A 192 15.20 -40.74 10.57
C GLY A 192 14.07 -40.99 9.56
N THR A 193 13.18 -41.92 9.85
CA THR A 193 12.01 -42.21 9.01
C THR A 193 11.05 -41.01 8.95
N ASP A 194 10.60 -40.62 7.75
CA ASP A 194 9.72 -39.48 7.51
C ASP A 194 10.30 -38.14 8.00
N SER A 195 11.61 -37.95 7.80
CA SER A 195 12.35 -36.73 8.17
C SER A 195 13.14 -36.10 7.02
N GLY A 196 12.96 -36.57 5.79
CA GLY A 196 13.60 -35.99 4.61
C GLY A 196 13.00 -34.65 4.21
N ALA A 197 13.55 -34.06 3.14
CA ALA A 197 13.08 -32.79 2.60
C ALA A 197 13.13 -32.78 1.08
N LEU A 198 12.15 -32.13 0.46
CA LEU A 198 12.17 -31.86 -0.97
C LEU A 198 12.82 -30.50 -1.20
N VAL A 199 13.96 -30.51 -1.88
CA VAL A 199 14.80 -29.33 -2.11
C VAL A 199 14.85 -29.05 -3.61
N GLY A 200 14.79 -27.78 -4.00
CA GLY A 200 14.92 -27.34 -5.38
C GLY A 200 15.64 -26.00 -5.50
N THR A 201 15.88 -25.54 -6.71
CA THR A 201 16.49 -24.25 -7.02
C THR A 201 15.42 -23.29 -7.50
N PHE A 202 15.18 -22.20 -6.76
CA PHE A 202 14.34 -21.10 -7.19
C PHE A 202 15.10 -20.23 -8.21
N ARG A 203 14.47 -20.01 -9.36
CA ARG A 203 14.95 -19.07 -10.39
C ARG A 203 13.92 -17.96 -10.57
N ALA A 204 14.34 -16.73 -10.30
CA ALA A 204 13.51 -15.54 -10.47
C ALA A 204 13.32 -15.19 -11.95
N ILE A 205 12.13 -14.69 -12.31
CA ILE A 205 11.88 -14.12 -13.65
C ILE A 205 12.56 -12.74 -13.78
N ASN A 206 12.45 -11.94 -12.72
CA ASN A 206 13.11 -10.64 -12.61
C ASN A 206 13.86 -10.56 -11.27
N PRO A 207 15.21 -10.58 -11.29
CA PRO A 207 16.01 -10.45 -10.07
C PRO A 207 15.77 -9.15 -9.28
N SER A 208 15.27 -8.10 -9.94
CA SER A 208 14.98 -6.79 -9.31
C SER A 208 13.55 -6.68 -8.77
N ASP A 209 12.75 -7.74 -8.79
CA ASP A 209 11.42 -7.72 -8.20
C ASP A 209 11.49 -7.47 -6.67
N PRO A 210 10.62 -6.64 -6.08
CA PRO A 210 10.66 -6.35 -4.65
C PRO A 210 10.54 -7.58 -3.75
N ALA A 211 9.79 -8.61 -4.14
CA ALA A 211 9.67 -9.84 -3.37
C ALA A 211 10.95 -10.69 -3.46
N VAL A 212 11.53 -10.79 -4.66
CA VAL A 212 12.81 -11.50 -4.89
C VAL A 212 13.95 -10.79 -4.17
N THR A 213 14.01 -9.46 -4.21
CA THR A 213 15.00 -8.65 -3.48
C THR A 213 14.90 -8.88 -1.97
N LYS A 214 13.67 -8.96 -1.42
CA LYS A 214 13.45 -9.31 -0.01
C LYS A 214 13.91 -10.72 0.33
N MET A 215 13.69 -11.70 -0.55
CA MET A 215 14.20 -13.07 -0.36
C MET A 215 15.72 -13.08 -0.31
N VAL A 216 16.39 -12.42 -1.27
CA VAL A 216 17.86 -12.33 -1.33
C VAL A 216 18.43 -11.61 -0.11
N GLU A 217 17.85 -10.47 0.29
CA GLU A 217 18.26 -9.72 1.48
C GLU A 217 18.00 -10.49 2.78
N ALA A 218 16.91 -11.24 2.88
CA ALA A 218 16.62 -12.09 4.04
C ALA A 218 17.68 -13.18 4.20
N VAL A 219 18.13 -13.80 3.11
CA VAL A 219 19.23 -14.77 3.13
C VAL A 219 20.58 -14.08 3.43
N LYS A 220 20.86 -12.91 2.83
CA LYS A 220 22.09 -12.11 3.09
C LYS A 220 22.26 -11.76 4.58
N ARG A 221 21.15 -11.49 5.26
CA ARG A 221 21.13 -11.01 6.66
C ARG A 221 20.83 -12.10 7.68
N ASP A 222 20.84 -13.37 7.28
CA ASP A 222 20.51 -14.52 8.13
C ASP A 222 19.10 -14.43 8.76
N MET A 223 18.17 -13.79 8.06
CA MET A 223 16.76 -13.62 8.44
C MET A 223 15.83 -14.51 7.60
N GLN A 224 16.34 -15.60 7.04
CA GLN A 224 15.60 -16.52 6.17
C GLN A 224 14.36 -17.16 6.82
N GLY A 225 14.26 -17.15 8.16
CA GLY A 225 13.07 -17.61 8.90
C GLY A 225 11.85 -16.70 8.81
N LEU A 226 11.97 -15.50 8.22
CA LEU A 226 10.86 -14.56 8.04
C LEU A 226 10.00 -14.85 6.80
N LEU A 227 10.49 -15.70 5.89
CA LEU A 227 9.86 -16.01 4.62
C LEU A 227 9.81 -17.52 4.43
N GLY A 228 8.65 -18.03 4.06
CA GLY A 228 8.39 -19.45 3.85
C GLY A 228 7.92 -19.75 2.43
N LEU A 229 8.16 -20.98 2.00
CA LEU A 229 7.55 -21.52 0.78
C LEU A 229 6.45 -22.51 1.17
N SER A 230 5.34 -22.43 0.44
CA SER A 230 4.19 -23.28 0.68
C SER A 230 3.59 -23.85 -0.59
N ILE A 231 3.11 -25.09 -0.53
CA ILE A 231 2.64 -25.83 -1.70
C ILE A 231 1.11 -25.76 -1.85
N ASP A 232 0.63 -25.60 -3.08
CA ASP A 232 -0.77 -25.82 -3.47
C ASP A 232 -0.82 -27.00 -4.46
N ALA A 233 -1.27 -28.17 -3.99
CA ALA A 233 -1.23 -29.41 -4.76
C ALA A 233 -2.44 -30.31 -4.49
N ASP A 234 -2.83 -31.10 -5.48
CA ASP A 234 -3.83 -32.16 -5.34
C ASP A 234 -3.15 -33.49 -5.08
N ALA A 235 -3.53 -34.17 -4.01
CA ALA A 235 -3.00 -35.49 -3.65
C ALA A 235 -4.12 -36.49 -3.36
N ARG A 236 -3.83 -37.77 -3.59
CA ARG A 236 -4.63 -38.86 -3.01
C ARG A 236 -4.27 -38.98 -1.54
N THR A 237 -5.26 -38.79 -0.69
CA THR A 237 -5.07 -38.83 0.76
C THR A 237 -5.77 -40.02 1.39
N ARG A 238 -5.22 -40.53 2.48
CA ARG A 238 -5.87 -41.49 3.38
C ARG A 238 -5.89 -40.92 4.79
N GLN A 239 -6.95 -41.21 5.54
CA GLN A 239 -6.97 -40.88 6.97
C GLN A 239 -6.05 -41.84 7.72
N ARG A 240 -5.08 -41.29 8.45
CA ARG A 240 -4.17 -42.02 9.32
C ARG A 240 -4.40 -41.56 10.75
N LYS A 241 -4.74 -42.50 11.64
CA LYS A 241 -4.87 -42.21 13.06
C LYS A 241 -3.51 -42.39 13.72
N VAL A 242 -2.97 -41.32 14.31
CA VAL A 242 -1.70 -41.34 15.04
C VAL A 242 -2.00 -40.88 16.46
N GLY A 243 -2.08 -41.83 17.40
CA GLY A 243 -2.55 -41.55 18.76
C GLY A 243 -4.04 -41.15 18.80
N ALA A 244 -4.35 -40.02 19.44
CA ALA A 244 -5.69 -39.47 19.57
C ALA A 244 -6.16 -38.66 18.34
N GLU A 245 -5.24 -38.30 17.44
CA GLU A 245 -5.52 -37.42 16.30
C GLU A 245 -5.70 -38.19 14.98
N THR A 246 -6.56 -37.65 14.11
CA THR A 246 -6.74 -38.14 12.73
C THR A 246 -6.05 -37.18 11.76
N LEU A 247 -4.94 -37.63 11.17
CA LEU A 247 -4.17 -36.89 10.18
C LEU A 247 -4.58 -37.30 8.76
N ARG A 248 -4.40 -36.39 7.80
CA ARG A 248 -4.54 -36.69 6.36
C ARG A 248 -3.17 -37.03 5.79
N GLU A 249 -2.91 -38.31 5.57
CA GLU A 249 -1.67 -38.81 4.99
C GLU A 249 -1.71 -38.69 3.46
N ALA A 250 -0.76 -37.98 2.87
CA ALA A 250 -0.58 -37.89 1.43
C ALA A 250 0.06 -39.18 0.91
N LEU A 251 -0.70 -40.00 0.17
CA LEU A 251 -0.19 -41.24 -0.41
C LEU A 251 0.57 -40.96 -1.71
N ARG A 252 0.01 -40.09 -2.56
CA ARG A 252 0.57 -39.76 -3.87
C ARG A 252 0.07 -38.41 -4.36
N PHE A 253 0.98 -37.55 -4.82
CA PHE A 253 0.61 -36.32 -5.50
C PHE A 253 0.10 -36.61 -6.90
N THR A 254 -0.92 -35.88 -7.32
CA THR A 254 -1.57 -36.04 -8.64
C THR A 254 -1.33 -34.84 -9.52
N LYS A 255 -1.25 -33.64 -8.93
CA LYS A 255 -0.92 -32.40 -9.62
C LYS A 255 -0.39 -31.38 -8.62
N VAL A 256 0.68 -30.67 -8.99
CA VAL A 256 1.18 -29.50 -8.25
C VAL A 256 0.76 -28.25 -9.02
N HIS A 257 0.08 -27.31 -8.36
CA HIS A 257 -0.41 -26.10 -9.01
C HIS A 257 0.56 -24.93 -8.89
N SER A 258 1.11 -24.71 -7.70
CA SER A 258 2.12 -23.69 -7.45
C SER A 258 2.87 -23.94 -6.14
N VAL A 259 4.01 -23.25 -6.00
CA VAL A 259 4.73 -23.08 -4.73
C VAL A 259 4.71 -21.59 -4.40
N ASP A 260 3.97 -21.16 -3.40
CA ASP A 260 3.78 -19.74 -3.11
C ASP A 260 4.73 -19.28 -1.98
N LEU A 261 5.27 -18.05 -2.11
CA LEU A 261 6.04 -17.37 -1.08
C LEU A 261 5.05 -16.72 -0.08
N ILE A 262 5.11 -17.17 1.17
CA ILE A 262 4.21 -16.78 2.27
C ILE A 262 5.01 -16.51 3.56
N VAL A 263 4.34 -16.08 4.63
CA VAL A 263 5.01 -15.79 5.91
C VAL A 263 5.13 -17.05 6.78
N GLU A 264 4.05 -17.84 6.92
CA GLU A 264 4.01 -19.00 7.83
C GLU A 264 3.77 -20.34 7.11
N PRO A 265 4.84 -21.05 6.68
CA PRO A 265 4.75 -22.30 5.92
C PRO A 265 4.33 -23.49 6.81
N GLY A 266 3.20 -24.11 6.50
CA GLY A 266 2.63 -25.22 7.29
C GLY A 266 3.46 -26.52 7.31
N ALA A 267 4.23 -26.79 6.25
CA ALA A 267 5.02 -28.01 6.09
C ALA A 267 6.54 -27.77 6.10
N GLY A 268 6.97 -26.63 6.65
CA GLY A 268 8.39 -26.32 6.86
C GLY A 268 9.19 -26.01 5.60
N GLY A 269 8.56 -25.52 4.53
CA GLY A 269 9.27 -24.94 3.37
C GLY A 269 9.95 -23.62 3.73
N GLY A 270 11.11 -23.34 3.18
CA GLY A 270 11.93 -22.17 3.55
C GLY A 270 13.05 -21.90 2.57
N LEU A 271 13.67 -20.73 2.73
CA LEU A 271 14.81 -20.31 1.92
C LEU A 271 16.09 -20.93 2.47
N ASP A 272 16.81 -21.70 1.66
CA ASP A 272 18.13 -22.23 1.99
C ASP A 272 19.21 -21.49 1.15
N ARG A 273 20.45 -21.98 1.21
CA ARG A 273 21.66 -21.29 0.72
C ARG A 273 21.69 -21.02 -0.79
N LEU A 274 22.50 -20.05 -1.22
CA LEU A 274 22.83 -19.81 -2.63
C LEU A 274 23.66 -20.96 -3.24
N THR A 275 23.34 -21.32 -4.48
CA THR A 275 24.06 -22.33 -5.27
C THR A 275 25.20 -21.67 -6.05
N GLU A 276 26.46 -22.08 -5.82
CA GLU A 276 27.63 -21.62 -6.58
C GLU A 276 27.67 -22.35 -7.94
N ALA A 277 27.42 -21.65 -9.05
CA ALA A 277 27.72 -22.16 -10.39
C ALA A 277 29.13 -21.72 -10.80
N THR A 278 30.12 -22.59 -10.65
CA THR A 278 31.46 -22.41 -11.22
C THR A 278 31.38 -22.49 -12.74
N ALA A 279 31.90 -21.46 -13.40
CA ALA A 279 32.15 -21.46 -14.83
C ALA A 279 33.37 -22.35 -15.12
N ASP A 280 33.23 -23.31 -16.03
CA ASP A 280 34.37 -23.89 -16.74
C ASP A 280 34.00 -24.25 -18.18
N THR A 281 34.84 -23.83 -19.10
CA THR A 281 34.92 -24.26 -20.50
C THR A 281 36.34 -23.94 -20.99
N PRO A 282 36.96 -24.66 -21.93
CA PRO A 282 36.97 -26.09 -22.23
C PRO A 282 38.41 -26.66 -22.29
N ALA A 283 38.59 -27.99 -22.18
CA ALA A 283 39.42 -28.83 -23.07
C ALA A 283 39.75 -30.21 -22.45
N ASP A 284 39.67 -31.22 -23.32
CA ASP A 284 40.29 -32.55 -23.32
C ASP A 284 39.85 -33.65 -22.32
N THR A 285 39.35 -34.72 -22.95
CA THR A 285 38.96 -36.07 -22.49
C THR A 285 40.21 -36.92 -22.13
N PRO A 286 40.13 -38.21 -21.68
CA PRO A 286 38.97 -39.04 -21.27
C PRO A 286 39.19 -39.95 -20.02
N HIS A 287 38.11 -40.66 -19.61
CA HIS A 287 38.03 -41.83 -18.71
C HIS A 287 38.07 -41.55 -17.19
N GLN A 288 37.21 -42.10 -16.32
CA GLN A 288 36.54 -43.40 -16.32
C GLN A 288 35.29 -43.37 -15.40
N SER A 289 34.26 -44.08 -15.86
CA SER A 289 33.01 -44.55 -15.24
C SER A 289 32.86 -44.53 -13.71
N GLU A 290 31.66 -44.14 -13.25
CA GLU A 290 30.73 -45.10 -12.65
C GLU A 290 29.27 -44.58 -12.59
N GLY A 291 28.37 -45.30 -13.29
CA GLY A 291 26.95 -45.40 -12.95
C GLY A 291 26.00 -44.29 -13.38
N THR A 292 25.65 -44.21 -14.67
CA THR A 292 24.41 -43.53 -15.08
C THR A 292 23.62 -44.42 -16.03
N ALA A 293 22.45 -44.86 -15.60
CA ALA A 293 21.52 -45.62 -16.42
C ALA A 293 21.13 -44.80 -17.66
N MET A 294 21.25 -45.43 -18.83
CA MET A 294 20.93 -44.83 -20.13
C MET A 294 19.49 -44.26 -20.14
N PRO A 295 19.26 -43.01 -20.59
CA PRO A 295 17.94 -42.42 -20.71
C PRO A 295 17.00 -43.28 -21.58
N LEU A 296 15.75 -43.46 -21.14
CA LEU A 296 14.78 -44.39 -21.74
C LEU A 296 14.52 -44.15 -23.24
N TRP A 297 14.68 -42.92 -23.72
CA TRP A 297 14.49 -42.56 -25.13
C TRP A 297 15.64 -43.07 -26.01
N LYS A 298 16.90 -43.05 -25.52
CA LYS A 298 18.05 -43.62 -26.22
C LYS A 298 17.93 -45.14 -26.34
N GLN A 299 17.47 -45.79 -25.27
CA GLN A 299 17.19 -47.23 -25.29
C GLN A 299 16.14 -47.58 -26.35
N ARG A 300 15.05 -46.81 -26.44
CA ARG A 300 14.00 -47.03 -27.45
C ARG A 300 14.46 -46.75 -28.88
N MET A 301 15.32 -45.76 -29.09
CA MET A 301 15.88 -45.49 -30.42
C MET A 301 16.86 -46.57 -30.86
N LEU A 302 17.72 -47.05 -29.97
CA LEU A 302 18.61 -48.19 -30.25
C LEU A 302 17.82 -49.48 -30.53
N GLU A 303 16.74 -49.74 -29.78
CA GLU A 303 15.82 -50.85 -30.05
C GLU A 303 15.12 -50.71 -31.41
N ALA A 304 14.68 -49.51 -31.79
CA ALA A 304 14.05 -49.25 -33.09
C ALA A 304 15.04 -49.45 -34.25
N ILE A 305 16.29 -48.99 -34.11
CA ILE A 305 17.37 -49.23 -35.09
C ILE A 305 17.66 -50.74 -35.18
N LYS A 306 17.80 -51.43 -34.04
CA LYS A 306 18.04 -52.89 -33.98
C LYS A 306 16.95 -53.70 -34.66
N ALA A 307 15.70 -53.26 -34.55
CA ALA A 307 14.56 -53.94 -35.15
C ALA A 307 14.50 -53.83 -36.67
N LYS A 308 15.11 -52.79 -37.27
CA LYS A 308 15.09 -52.54 -38.72
C LYS A 308 16.38 -52.87 -39.45
N ASP A 309 17.54 -52.58 -38.84
CA ASP A 309 18.85 -52.96 -39.40
C ASP A 309 19.80 -53.42 -38.27
N PRO A 310 19.86 -54.75 -38.03
CA PRO A 310 20.71 -55.33 -36.99
C PRO A 310 22.21 -55.13 -37.24
N ALA A 311 22.65 -54.99 -38.50
CA ALA A 311 24.05 -54.83 -38.85
C ALA A 311 24.54 -53.42 -38.52
N GLN A 312 23.69 -52.41 -38.73
CA GLN A 312 24.00 -51.03 -38.41
C GLN A 312 23.95 -50.76 -36.90
N HIS A 313 23.03 -51.40 -36.17
CA HIS A 313 23.04 -51.38 -34.70
C HIS A 313 24.34 -51.96 -34.11
N ALA A 314 24.91 -53.01 -34.70
CA ALA A 314 26.15 -53.63 -34.21
C ALA A 314 27.39 -52.73 -34.40
N ALA A 315 27.32 -51.74 -35.30
CA ALA A 315 28.38 -50.76 -35.53
C ALA A 315 28.29 -49.53 -34.59
N ILE A 316 27.20 -49.38 -33.83
CA ILE A 316 26.98 -48.28 -32.89
C ILE A 316 27.56 -48.63 -31.52
N ASN A 317 28.48 -47.82 -31.02
CA ASN A 317 28.98 -47.94 -29.65
C ASN A 317 28.08 -47.16 -28.69
N SER A 318 27.28 -47.87 -27.88
CA SER A 318 26.25 -47.30 -27.00
C SER A 318 26.77 -46.33 -25.94
N ASP A 319 28.06 -46.42 -25.61
CA ASP A 319 28.64 -45.69 -24.48
C ASP A 319 29.30 -44.37 -24.92
N THR A 320 29.45 -44.14 -26.23
CA THR A 320 30.18 -42.99 -26.80
C THR A 320 29.43 -42.27 -27.93
N ILE A 321 28.30 -42.80 -28.40
CA ILE A 321 27.49 -42.13 -29.42
C ILE A 321 26.84 -40.85 -28.87
N SER A 322 27.03 -39.74 -29.58
CA SER A 322 26.38 -38.47 -29.23
C SER A 322 24.88 -38.53 -29.54
N ASP A 323 24.10 -37.72 -28.82
CA ASP A 323 22.64 -37.66 -28.97
C ASP A 323 22.24 -37.30 -30.40
N ASP A 324 22.96 -36.37 -31.03
CA ASP A 324 22.70 -35.91 -32.40
C ASP A 324 23.06 -36.97 -33.46
N ASP A 325 24.12 -37.74 -33.23
CA ASP A 325 24.53 -38.83 -34.12
C ASP A 325 23.56 -40.01 -34.03
N LEU A 326 23.08 -40.34 -32.81
CA LEU A 326 22.08 -41.37 -32.61
C LEU A 326 20.74 -40.99 -33.30
N VAL A 327 20.35 -39.72 -33.23
CA VAL A 327 19.16 -39.21 -33.92
C VAL A 327 19.35 -39.28 -35.45
N ARG A 328 20.50 -38.89 -35.99
CA ARG A 328 20.77 -39.03 -37.45
C ARG A 328 20.74 -40.47 -37.92
N VAL A 329 21.36 -41.38 -37.18
CA VAL A 329 21.35 -42.81 -37.52
C VAL A 329 19.92 -43.35 -37.42
N HIS A 330 19.16 -42.99 -36.38
CA HIS A 330 17.75 -43.34 -36.28
C HIS A 330 16.93 -42.79 -37.44
N GLU A 331 17.13 -41.54 -37.86
CA GLU A 331 16.40 -40.95 -38.99
C GLU A 331 16.77 -41.60 -40.33
N SER A 332 18.02 -42.03 -40.50
CA SER A 332 18.46 -42.75 -41.71
C SER A 332 17.90 -44.18 -41.81
N VAL A 333 17.67 -44.84 -40.67
CA VAL A 333 17.22 -46.25 -40.61
C VAL A 333 15.70 -46.37 -40.47
N CYS A 334 15.12 -45.54 -39.61
CA CYS A 334 13.70 -45.59 -39.24
C CYS A 334 12.85 -44.53 -39.97
N GLY A 335 13.47 -43.55 -40.64
CA GLY A 335 12.81 -42.41 -41.26
C GLY A 335 12.71 -41.20 -40.33
N SER A 336 12.45 -40.01 -40.90
CA SER A 336 12.30 -38.76 -40.15
C SER A 336 11.24 -38.88 -39.06
N LEU A 337 11.53 -38.33 -37.87
CA LEU A 337 10.60 -38.27 -36.73
C LEU A 337 9.46 -37.26 -36.93
N VAL A 338 9.51 -36.47 -38.01
CA VAL A 338 8.44 -35.55 -38.41
C VAL A 338 7.62 -36.22 -39.51
N PRO A 339 6.32 -36.51 -39.29
CA PRO A 339 5.50 -37.12 -40.33
C PRO A 339 5.25 -36.10 -41.46
N PRO A 340 5.39 -36.47 -42.74
CA PRO A 340 4.85 -35.66 -43.82
C PRO A 340 3.32 -35.67 -43.74
N ALA A 341 2.70 -34.54 -44.05
CA ALA A 341 1.26 -34.41 -44.04
C ALA A 341 0.62 -35.35 -45.07
N GLY A 342 -0.14 -36.35 -44.61
CA GLY A 342 -1.13 -37.00 -45.47
C GLY A 342 -1.47 -38.46 -45.18
N THR A 343 -2.66 -38.64 -44.59
CA THR A 343 -3.66 -39.69 -44.91
C THR A 343 -3.32 -41.16 -44.68
N GLN A 344 -3.71 -41.68 -43.50
CA GLN A 344 -4.34 -43.01 -43.40
C GLN A 344 -5.26 -43.08 -42.16
N ARG A 345 -6.50 -43.52 -42.40
CA ARG A 345 -7.59 -43.68 -41.42
C ARG A 345 -7.38 -44.91 -40.54
N MET A 346 -7.75 -44.83 -39.27
CA MET A 346 -8.12 -45.99 -38.45
C MET A 346 -9.51 -45.78 -37.81
N THR A 347 -10.46 -46.52 -38.39
CA THR A 347 -11.72 -47.08 -37.89
C THR A 347 -12.32 -46.61 -36.56
N GLU A 348 -13.47 -45.94 -36.66
CA GLU A 348 -14.44 -45.66 -35.60
C GLU A 348 -15.24 -46.92 -35.19
N ALA A 349 -15.58 -46.96 -33.90
CA ALA A 349 -16.65 -47.79 -33.36
C ALA A 349 -18.01 -47.10 -33.60
N GLN A 350 -19.01 -47.92 -33.92
CA GLN A 350 -20.36 -47.57 -34.35
C GLN A 350 -21.11 -46.56 -33.45
N GLY A 351 -21.69 -45.57 -34.11
CA GLY A 351 -22.81 -44.76 -33.63
C GLY A 351 -23.31 -43.83 -34.74
N ASP A 352 -24.59 -43.98 -35.12
CA ASP A 352 -25.33 -43.20 -36.13
C ASP A 352 -24.70 -41.88 -36.56
N SER A 353 -24.21 -41.78 -37.80
CA SER A 353 -23.98 -40.50 -38.45
C SER A 353 -23.71 -40.63 -39.95
N THR A 354 -24.42 -39.82 -40.72
CA THR A 354 -24.07 -39.47 -42.11
C THR A 354 -22.60 -39.04 -42.18
N PRO A 355 -21.84 -39.45 -43.19
CA PRO A 355 -20.41 -39.15 -43.25
C PRO A 355 -20.17 -37.64 -43.37
N LEU A 356 -19.58 -37.03 -42.33
CA LEU A 356 -19.05 -35.67 -42.41
C LEU A 356 -18.00 -35.62 -43.53
N THR A 357 -18.20 -34.73 -44.49
CA THR A 357 -17.25 -34.53 -45.58
C THR A 357 -16.05 -33.70 -45.09
N ARG A 358 -14.93 -33.77 -45.81
CA ARG A 358 -13.73 -32.95 -45.51
C ARG A 358 -14.05 -31.44 -45.49
N ALA A 359 -15.05 -31.02 -46.27
CA ALA A 359 -15.54 -29.65 -46.30
C ALA A 359 -16.30 -29.28 -45.01
N ASP A 360 -17.07 -30.20 -44.44
CA ASP A 360 -17.82 -29.96 -43.19
C ASP A 360 -16.89 -29.76 -41.98
N LEU A 361 -15.77 -30.49 -41.93
CA LEU A 361 -14.74 -30.32 -40.90
C LEU A 361 -14.03 -28.95 -41.01
N GLN A 362 -13.73 -28.49 -42.23
CA GLN A 362 -13.14 -27.17 -42.44
C GLN A 362 -14.08 -26.04 -42.02
N VAL A 363 -15.38 -26.16 -42.30
CA VAL A 363 -16.37 -25.17 -41.84
C VAL A 363 -16.50 -25.17 -40.32
N PHE A 364 -16.38 -26.33 -39.66
CA PHE A 364 -16.40 -26.43 -38.21
C PHE A 364 -15.19 -25.73 -37.56
N GLU A 365 -13.98 -25.93 -38.09
CA GLU A 365 -12.75 -25.26 -37.63
C GLU A 365 -12.83 -23.74 -37.82
N LEU A 366 -13.29 -23.28 -38.99
CA LEU A 366 -13.48 -21.86 -39.28
C LEU A 366 -14.52 -21.20 -38.36
N ARG A 367 -15.60 -21.91 -38.01
CA ARG A 367 -16.59 -21.44 -37.03
C ARG A 367 -16.01 -21.35 -35.62
N GLY A 368 -15.16 -22.29 -35.23
CA GLY A 368 -14.42 -22.25 -33.97
C GLY A 368 -13.55 -21.00 -33.88
N ALA A 369 -12.71 -20.77 -34.89
CA ALA A 369 -11.81 -19.63 -34.96
C ALA A 369 -12.57 -18.28 -35.02
N ALA A 370 -13.71 -18.23 -35.71
CA ALA A 370 -14.55 -17.03 -35.78
C ALA A 370 -15.15 -16.67 -34.41
N ARG A 371 -15.62 -17.67 -33.63
CA ARG A 371 -16.15 -17.45 -32.27
C ARG A 371 -15.08 -16.96 -31.31
N GLU A 372 -13.87 -17.51 -31.39
CA GLU A 372 -12.75 -17.09 -30.56
C GLU A 372 -12.36 -15.63 -30.83
N ARG A 373 -12.32 -15.21 -32.10
CA ARG A 373 -12.09 -13.80 -32.48
C ARG A 373 -13.19 -12.86 -31.99
N ILE A 374 -14.47 -13.25 -32.09
CA ILE A 374 -15.59 -12.44 -31.57
C ILE A 374 -15.50 -12.34 -30.03
N ALA A 375 -15.14 -13.42 -29.35
CA ALA A 375 -14.95 -13.43 -27.90
C ALA A 375 -13.82 -12.49 -27.47
N ALA A 376 -12.71 -12.47 -28.22
CA ALA A 376 -11.56 -11.60 -27.99
C ALA A 376 -11.79 -10.12 -28.32
N ALA A 377 -12.80 -9.79 -29.13
CA ALA A 377 -13.12 -8.40 -29.49
C ALA A 377 -13.61 -7.59 -28.27
N LYS A 378 -13.21 -6.31 -28.18
CA LYS A 378 -13.65 -5.37 -27.12
C LYS A 378 -15.03 -4.76 -27.43
N LEU A 379 -16.02 -5.61 -27.73
CA LEU A 379 -17.41 -5.21 -27.99
C LEU A 379 -18.33 -5.56 -26.81
N PRO A 380 -19.45 -4.82 -26.60
CA PRO A 380 -20.48 -5.18 -25.61
C PRO A 380 -21.06 -6.57 -25.82
N GLN A 381 -21.52 -7.23 -24.75
CA GLN A 381 -21.99 -8.63 -24.82
C GLN A 381 -23.13 -8.85 -25.82
N ALA A 382 -24.10 -7.93 -25.88
CA ALA A 382 -25.21 -8.01 -26.83
C ALA A 382 -24.75 -8.02 -28.30
N ALA A 383 -23.66 -7.29 -28.61
CA ALA A 383 -23.08 -7.28 -29.95
C ALA A 383 -22.31 -8.58 -30.24
N LYS A 384 -21.61 -9.14 -29.24
CA LYS A 384 -20.96 -10.46 -29.34
C LYS A 384 -21.98 -11.58 -29.58
N ASP A 385 -23.11 -11.55 -28.89
CA ASP A 385 -24.18 -12.54 -29.05
C ASP A 385 -24.78 -12.48 -30.46
N ARG A 386 -24.99 -11.25 -30.98
CA ARG A 386 -25.48 -11.02 -32.34
C ARG A 386 -24.52 -11.51 -33.41
N LEU A 387 -23.23 -11.19 -33.29
CA LEU A 387 -22.17 -11.65 -34.19
C LEU A 387 -22.02 -13.19 -34.12
N SER A 388 -22.13 -13.76 -32.92
CA SER A 388 -22.08 -15.22 -32.72
C SER A 388 -23.26 -15.94 -33.37
N ALA A 389 -24.46 -15.35 -33.35
CA ALA A 389 -25.64 -15.86 -34.05
C ALA A 389 -25.49 -15.78 -35.59
N GLN A 390 -24.87 -14.72 -36.10
CA GLN A 390 -24.56 -14.58 -37.54
C GLN A 390 -23.52 -15.61 -37.99
N VAL A 391 -22.44 -15.82 -37.21
CA VAL A 391 -21.41 -16.83 -37.50
C VAL A 391 -21.95 -18.26 -37.41
N ALA A 392 -22.94 -18.51 -36.55
CA ALA A 392 -23.57 -19.84 -36.43
C ALA A 392 -24.32 -20.28 -37.71
N THR A 393 -24.83 -19.32 -38.50
CA THR A 393 -25.61 -19.57 -39.73
C THR A 393 -24.83 -19.22 -41.01
N ALA A 394 -23.64 -18.65 -40.89
CA ALA A 394 -22.80 -18.24 -42.01
C ALA A 394 -22.24 -19.43 -42.81
N ALA A 395 -22.14 -19.23 -44.13
CA ALA A 395 -21.45 -20.10 -45.06
C ALA A 395 -19.92 -19.90 -45.00
N ALA A 396 -19.16 -20.84 -45.57
CA ALA A 396 -17.69 -20.92 -45.44
C ALA A 396 -16.94 -19.66 -45.89
N ASP A 397 -17.47 -18.95 -46.89
CA ASP A 397 -16.97 -17.69 -47.42
C ASP A 397 -16.99 -16.55 -46.39
N ARG A 398 -17.99 -16.53 -45.50
CA ARG A 398 -18.17 -15.51 -44.45
C ARG A 398 -17.49 -15.86 -43.12
N LEU A 399 -16.78 -16.98 -43.06
CA LEU A 399 -16.08 -17.47 -41.87
C LEU A 399 -14.55 -17.30 -41.97
N THR A 400 -14.07 -16.69 -43.05
CA THR A 400 -12.67 -16.34 -43.22
C THR A 400 -12.23 -15.26 -42.24
N GLU A 401 -10.94 -15.20 -41.92
CA GLU A 401 -10.38 -14.21 -40.99
C GLU A 401 -10.69 -12.76 -41.38
N ALA A 402 -10.57 -12.44 -42.68
CA ALA A 402 -10.90 -11.12 -43.20
C ALA A 402 -12.40 -10.79 -43.03
N ALA A 403 -13.29 -11.73 -43.39
CA ALA A 403 -14.73 -11.53 -43.28
C ALA A 403 -15.20 -11.36 -41.82
N VAL A 404 -14.63 -12.12 -40.88
CA VAL A 404 -14.91 -11.98 -39.44
C VAL A 404 -14.38 -10.65 -38.89
N GLY A 405 -13.19 -10.23 -39.34
CA GLY A 405 -12.63 -8.91 -39.03
C GLY A 405 -13.54 -7.77 -39.49
N ASP A 406 -14.05 -7.85 -40.72
CA ASP A 406 -14.97 -6.84 -41.28
C ASP A 406 -16.32 -6.80 -40.55
N MET A 407 -16.85 -7.95 -40.13
CA MET A 407 -18.07 -8.02 -39.31
C MET A 407 -17.88 -7.34 -37.95
N ILE A 408 -16.76 -7.60 -37.27
CA ILE A 408 -16.41 -6.97 -35.99
C ILE A 408 -16.23 -5.46 -36.17
N LYS A 409 -15.55 -5.04 -37.23
CA LYS A 409 -15.33 -3.62 -37.54
C LYS A 409 -16.64 -2.88 -37.82
N THR A 410 -17.51 -3.47 -38.64
CA THR A 410 -18.82 -2.87 -39.00
C THR A 410 -19.72 -2.71 -37.78
N GLU A 411 -19.77 -3.72 -36.90
CA GLU A 411 -20.54 -3.64 -35.65
C GLU A 411 -19.93 -2.62 -34.68
N GLY A 412 -18.60 -2.53 -34.61
CA GLY A 412 -17.88 -1.50 -33.85
C GLY A 412 -18.20 -0.08 -34.33
N GLU A 413 -18.18 0.16 -35.65
CA GLU A 413 -18.54 1.44 -36.26
C GLU A 413 -20.03 1.80 -36.07
N TYR A 414 -20.91 0.81 -35.99
CA TYR A 414 -22.33 1.02 -35.69
C TYR A 414 -22.53 1.46 -34.22
N ILE A 415 -21.84 0.83 -33.28
CA ILE A 415 -21.88 1.19 -31.86
C ILE A 415 -21.24 2.55 -31.60
N ALA A 416 -20.10 2.84 -32.26
CA ALA A 416 -19.43 4.14 -32.17
C ALA A 416 -20.38 5.28 -32.56
N ARG A 417 -21.13 5.12 -33.66
CA ARG A 417 -22.15 6.09 -34.09
C ARG A 417 -23.31 6.24 -33.10
N MET A 418 -23.68 5.18 -32.38
CA MET A 418 -24.68 5.28 -31.31
C MET A 418 -24.15 6.01 -30.07
N SER A 419 -22.88 5.78 -29.72
CA SER A 419 -22.19 6.45 -28.61
C SER A 419 -22.02 7.95 -28.86
N GLU A 420 -21.66 8.34 -30.09
CA GLU A 420 -21.55 9.76 -30.51
C GLU A 420 -22.88 10.50 -30.50
N SER A 421 -24.02 9.80 -30.65
CA SER A 421 -25.35 10.43 -30.67
C SER A 421 -25.86 10.86 -29.29
N GLY A 422 -25.23 10.41 -28.18
CA GLY A 422 -25.53 10.83 -26.81
C GLY A 422 -26.91 10.43 -26.25
N ALA A 423 -27.86 9.99 -27.07
CA ALA A 423 -29.17 9.52 -26.65
C ALA A 423 -29.81 8.57 -27.67
N VAL A 424 -30.02 7.30 -27.30
CA VAL A 424 -30.80 6.36 -28.10
C VAL A 424 -32.27 6.50 -27.71
N ARG A 425 -33.09 7.11 -28.56
CA ARG A 425 -34.55 7.14 -28.41
C ARG A 425 -35.16 5.91 -29.06
N VAL A 426 -35.73 5.01 -28.26
CA VAL A 426 -36.47 3.84 -28.75
C VAL A 426 -37.96 4.23 -28.82
N PRO A 427 -38.60 4.23 -30.01
CA PRO A 427 -40.02 4.54 -30.12
C PRO A 427 -40.85 3.27 -29.94
N ALA A 428 -40.96 2.75 -28.72
CA ALA A 428 -42.04 1.82 -28.33
C ALA A 428 -42.10 1.65 -26.80
N PHE A 429 -43.17 2.19 -26.21
CA PHE A 429 -43.71 1.93 -24.86
C PHE A 429 -42.72 1.94 -23.67
N GLY A 430 -42.66 3.09 -22.99
CA GLY A 430 -42.09 3.23 -21.64
C GLY A 430 -41.08 4.35 -21.56
N ALA A 431 -41.31 5.32 -20.67
CA ALA A 431 -40.41 6.45 -20.44
C ALA A 431 -39.04 5.96 -19.94
N GLY A 432 -38.02 6.02 -20.80
CA GLY A 432 -36.65 5.71 -20.44
C GLY A 432 -35.69 6.13 -21.54
N SER A 433 -35.15 7.34 -21.46
CA SER A 433 -33.94 7.69 -22.22
C SER A 433 -32.75 7.02 -21.53
N ILE A 434 -32.10 6.06 -22.18
CA ILE A 434 -30.85 5.51 -21.69
C ILE A 434 -29.74 6.47 -22.14
N VAL A 435 -29.19 7.22 -21.18
CA VAL A 435 -28.01 8.07 -21.38
C VAL A 435 -26.79 7.18 -21.15
N VAL A 436 -26.00 6.95 -22.19
CA VAL A 436 -24.74 6.20 -22.11
C VAL A 436 -23.62 7.20 -21.83
N GLY A 437 -23.29 7.39 -20.57
CA GLY A 437 -22.14 8.16 -20.09
C GLY A 437 -21.57 7.51 -18.83
N ASP A 438 -20.29 7.77 -18.54
CA ASP A 438 -19.62 7.27 -17.33
C ASP A 438 -20.22 7.97 -16.09
N ARG A 439 -21.18 7.32 -15.43
CA ARG A 439 -21.92 7.87 -14.28
C ARG A 439 -21.02 8.22 -13.09
N SER A 440 -19.83 7.62 -12.99
CA SER A 440 -18.86 7.91 -11.94
C SER A 440 -18.30 9.35 -12.03
N LEU A 441 -18.07 9.85 -13.24
CA LEU A 441 -17.63 11.23 -13.49
C LEU A 441 -18.76 12.23 -13.24
N GLY A 442 -19.99 11.90 -13.66
CA GLY A 442 -21.16 12.75 -13.42
C GLY A 442 -21.44 12.98 -11.93
N MET A 443 -21.11 12.03 -11.07
CA MET A 443 -21.36 12.12 -9.63
C MET A 443 -20.30 12.93 -8.87
N ARG A 444 -19.01 12.79 -9.23
CA ARG A 444 -17.95 13.67 -8.71
C ARG A 444 -18.21 15.11 -9.13
N ASP A 445 -18.58 15.32 -10.39
CA ASP A 445 -18.98 16.62 -10.91
C ASP A 445 -20.24 17.15 -10.21
N MET A 446 -21.20 16.29 -9.84
CA MET A 446 -22.39 16.68 -9.09
C MET A 446 -22.05 17.13 -7.66
N LEU A 447 -21.17 16.43 -6.96
CA LEU A 447 -20.70 16.86 -5.63
C LEU A 447 -19.88 18.15 -5.73
N ASP A 448 -19.01 18.28 -6.72
CA ASP A 448 -18.25 19.52 -6.93
C ASP A 448 -19.18 20.68 -7.29
N ALA A 449 -20.21 20.43 -8.11
CA ALA A 449 -21.28 21.37 -8.38
C ALA A 449 -22.05 21.76 -7.11
N PHE A 450 -22.27 20.83 -6.18
CA PHE A 450 -22.94 21.12 -4.92
C PHE A 450 -22.11 22.07 -4.04
N TRP A 451 -20.79 21.89 -3.98
CA TRP A 451 -19.90 22.68 -3.11
C TRP A 451 -19.49 24.03 -3.70
N ASP A 452 -19.37 24.13 -5.02
CA ASP A 452 -18.92 25.34 -5.72
C ASP A 452 -20.10 26.13 -6.33
N PRO A 453 -20.42 27.31 -5.79
CA PRO A 453 -21.45 28.18 -6.33
C PRO A 453 -21.19 28.66 -7.76
N GLN A 454 -19.93 28.65 -8.22
CA GLN A 454 -19.54 29.08 -9.56
C GLN A 454 -19.62 27.95 -10.59
N HIS A 455 -19.90 26.73 -10.17
CA HIS A 455 -19.97 25.59 -11.07
C HIS A 455 -21.17 25.69 -12.02
N LYS A 456 -20.97 25.33 -13.30
CA LYS A 456 -21.99 25.40 -14.37
C LYS A 456 -23.29 24.67 -14.03
N ASP A 457 -23.20 23.58 -13.26
CA ASP A 457 -24.32 22.73 -12.86
C ASP A 457 -24.83 23.01 -11.43
N HIS A 458 -24.32 24.04 -10.73
CA HIS A 458 -24.73 24.35 -9.35
C HIS A 458 -26.24 24.54 -9.20
N GLY A 459 -26.87 25.17 -10.20
CA GLY A 459 -28.32 25.38 -10.22
C GLY A 459 -29.14 24.10 -10.22
N ARG A 460 -28.55 22.97 -10.63
CA ARG A 460 -29.19 21.64 -10.68
C ARG A 460 -28.96 20.81 -9.43
N VAL A 461 -28.04 21.20 -8.55
CA VAL A 461 -27.62 20.42 -7.38
C VAL A 461 -27.71 21.28 -6.12
N GLN A 462 -28.93 21.42 -5.59
CA GLN A 462 -29.20 22.30 -4.44
C GLN A 462 -29.32 21.56 -3.10
N SER A 463 -29.64 20.27 -3.12
CA SER A 463 -29.86 19.45 -1.93
C SER A 463 -28.76 18.39 -1.76
N PHE A 464 -28.21 18.27 -0.55
CA PHE A 464 -27.25 17.21 -0.27
C PHE A 464 -27.94 15.85 -0.17
N LYS A 465 -29.19 15.85 0.32
CA LYS A 465 -30.05 14.67 0.35
C LYS A 465 -30.32 14.12 -1.06
N GLU A 466 -30.56 14.97 -2.04
CA GLU A 466 -30.74 14.53 -3.44
C GLU A 466 -29.45 13.89 -3.99
N CYS A 467 -28.29 14.48 -3.70
CA CYS A 467 -27.01 13.87 -4.03
C CYS A 467 -26.86 12.48 -3.39
N TYR A 468 -27.16 12.36 -2.10
CA TYR A 468 -27.10 11.10 -1.37
C TYR A 468 -28.01 10.02 -1.98
N ILE A 469 -29.27 10.38 -2.29
CA ILE A 469 -30.24 9.47 -2.87
C ILE A 469 -29.81 9.05 -4.29
N GLU A 470 -29.25 9.97 -5.07
CA GLU A 470 -28.79 9.66 -6.43
C GLU A 470 -27.57 8.74 -6.43
N MET A 471 -26.69 8.89 -5.43
CA MET A 471 -25.52 8.03 -5.21
C MET A 471 -25.85 6.64 -4.69
N THR A 472 -26.73 6.56 -3.69
CA THR A 472 -26.96 5.30 -2.96
C THR A 472 -28.22 4.56 -3.38
N GLY A 473 -29.17 5.26 -4.00
CA GLY A 473 -30.53 4.76 -4.21
C GLY A 473 -31.39 4.71 -2.93
N ASP A 474 -30.82 4.99 -1.76
CA ASP A 474 -31.52 4.96 -0.47
C ASP A 474 -32.37 6.22 -0.30
N ARG A 475 -33.63 6.14 -0.74
CA ARG A 475 -34.61 7.23 -0.69
C ARG A 475 -34.95 7.68 0.73
N LEU A 476 -34.69 6.83 1.74
CA LEU A 476 -35.06 7.07 3.12
C LEU A 476 -33.89 7.58 3.97
N VAL A 477 -32.67 7.61 3.42
CA VAL A 477 -31.43 8.03 4.11
C VAL A 477 -31.26 7.24 5.41
N THR A 478 -31.38 5.93 5.29
CA THR A 478 -31.28 4.98 6.40
C THR A 478 -29.84 4.54 6.67
N GLY A 479 -28.93 4.72 5.71
CA GLY A 479 -27.53 4.29 5.82
C GLY A 479 -27.35 2.77 5.77
N ARG A 480 -28.41 2.01 5.47
CA ARG A 480 -28.37 0.54 5.42
C ARG A 480 -28.10 0.08 4.00
N LEU A 481 -27.04 -0.72 3.83
CA LEU A 481 -26.68 -1.36 2.55
C LEU A 481 -27.82 -2.19 1.92
N ARG A 482 -28.80 -2.64 2.72
CA ARG A 482 -29.97 -3.39 2.24
C ARG A 482 -31.04 -2.52 1.59
N GLU A 483 -31.11 -1.25 1.99
CA GLU A 483 -32.05 -0.25 1.44
C GLU A 483 -31.41 0.54 0.28
N CYS A 484 -30.10 0.34 0.06
CA CYS A 484 -29.35 0.90 -1.05
C CYS A 484 -29.53 0.07 -2.33
N ASP A 485 -29.60 0.75 -3.47
CA ASP A 485 -29.60 0.07 -4.77
C ASP A 485 -28.17 -0.30 -5.15
N GLN A 486 -27.79 -1.55 -4.93
CA GLN A 486 -26.44 -2.05 -5.20
C GLN A 486 -25.99 -1.83 -6.66
N SER A 487 -26.92 -1.85 -7.62
CA SER A 487 -26.57 -1.62 -9.02
C SER A 487 -26.13 -0.17 -9.25
N ARG A 488 -26.84 0.79 -8.66
CA ARG A 488 -26.50 2.22 -8.72
C ARG A 488 -25.26 2.54 -7.88
N LEU A 489 -25.10 1.91 -6.74
CA LEU A 489 -23.97 2.11 -5.83
C LEU A 489 -22.66 1.60 -6.47
N VAL A 490 -22.69 0.45 -7.15
CA VAL A 490 -21.55 -0.11 -7.91
C VAL A 490 -21.25 0.71 -9.17
N GLU A 491 -22.27 1.21 -9.86
CA GLU A 491 -22.10 2.05 -11.07
C GLU A 491 -21.60 3.48 -10.74
N SER A 492 -21.93 4.01 -9.56
CA SER A 492 -21.58 5.38 -9.16
C SER A 492 -20.26 5.50 -8.41
N LEU A 493 -19.93 4.54 -7.56
CA LEU A 493 -18.73 4.59 -6.71
C LEU A 493 -17.59 3.69 -7.19
N GLY A 494 -17.87 2.73 -8.09
CA GLY A 494 -16.87 1.77 -8.54
C GLY A 494 -16.39 0.87 -7.40
N SER A 495 -15.08 0.90 -7.11
CA SER A 495 -14.48 0.22 -5.94
C SER A 495 -14.48 1.07 -4.66
N ASP A 496 -14.76 2.36 -4.78
CA ASP A 496 -14.61 3.33 -3.70
C ASP A 496 -15.89 3.36 -2.84
N SER A 497 -15.80 3.82 -1.59
CA SER A 497 -16.99 4.01 -0.74
C SER A 497 -17.60 5.41 -0.93
N LEU A 498 -18.88 5.58 -0.62
CA LEU A 498 -19.57 6.88 -0.64
C LEU A 498 -18.82 7.92 0.19
N ASP A 499 -18.36 7.49 1.36
CA ASP A 499 -17.71 8.33 2.35
C ASP A 499 -16.32 8.78 1.87
N GLN A 500 -15.62 7.93 1.11
CA GLN A 500 -14.36 8.31 0.44
C GLN A 500 -14.59 9.36 -0.64
N VAL A 501 -15.57 9.15 -1.53
CA VAL A 501 -15.88 10.11 -2.59
C VAL A 501 -16.35 11.46 -2.02
N LEU A 502 -17.15 11.42 -0.95
CA LEU A 502 -17.59 12.60 -0.23
C LEU A 502 -16.41 13.30 0.47
N GLY A 503 -15.57 12.54 1.16
CA GLY A 503 -14.36 13.03 1.83
C GLY A 503 -13.40 13.71 0.88
N ASP A 504 -13.18 13.13 -0.30
CA ASP A 504 -12.32 13.68 -1.34
C ASP A 504 -12.89 14.98 -1.92
N SER A 505 -14.20 15.05 -2.14
CA SER A 505 -14.85 16.28 -2.62
C SER A 505 -14.79 17.41 -1.58
N ILE A 506 -15.04 17.09 -0.30
CA ILE A 506 -14.87 18.03 0.82
C ILE A 506 -13.42 18.48 0.96
N GLY A 507 -12.47 17.55 0.86
CA GLY A 507 -11.03 17.83 0.89
C GLY A 507 -10.62 18.77 -0.23
N ARG A 508 -11.04 18.51 -1.47
CA ARG A 508 -10.78 19.39 -2.62
C ARG A 508 -11.38 20.78 -2.42
N ARG A 509 -12.62 20.87 -1.92
CA ARG A 509 -13.25 22.17 -1.63
C ARG A 509 -12.52 22.93 -0.53
N MET A 510 -12.14 22.23 0.54
CA MET A 510 -11.36 22.79 1.65
C MET A 510 -10.03 23.37 1.14
N LEU A 511 -9.30 22.62 0.31
CA LEU A 511 -8.04 23.09 -0.27
C LEU A 511 -8.24 24.30 -1.20
N ALA A 512 -9.29 24.29 -2.03
CA ALA A 512 -9.62 25.42 -2.90
C ALA A 512 -9.89 26.70 -2.08
N GLU A 513 -10.68 26.59 -1.01
CA GLU A 513 -10.96 27.71 -0.09
C GLU A 513 -9.72 28.15 0.70
N TYR A 514 -8.88 27.20 1.12
CA TYR A 514 -7.61 27.50 1.80
C TYR A 514 -6.67 28.31 0.88
N ARG A 515 -6.57 27.94 -0.39
CA ARG A 515 -5.78 28.68 -1.40
C ARG A 515 -6.37 30.06 -1.68
N ALA A 516 -7.71 30.17 -1.77
CA ALA A 516 -8.39 31.42 -2.10
C ALA A 516 -8.34 32.48 -0.97
N ALA A 517 -8.21 32.08 0.29
CA ALA A 517 -8.27 32.99 1.43
C ALA A 517 -6.97 33.79 1.66
N VAL A 518 -6.67 34.78 0.79
CA VAL A 518 -5.40 35.54 0.81
C VAL A 518 -5.22 36.43 2.06
N ASP A 519 -6.31 36.83 2.74
CA ASP A 519 -6.29 37.74 3.89
C ASP A 519 -5.32 37.32 5.01
N PHE A 520 -5.05 36.02 5.15
CA PHE A 520 -4.22 35.48 6.21
C PHE A 520 -2.79 35.16 5.77
N ASP A 521 -2.39 35.46 4.54
CA ASP A 521 -1.07 35.07 4.00
C ASP A 521 0.04 36.10 4.24
N GLY A 522 -0.25 37.22 4.91
CA GLY A 522 0.75 38.26 5.22
C GLY A 522 1.97 37.74 5.98
N TRP A 523 1.83 36.65 6.73
CA TRP A 523 2.95 36.01 7.45
C TRP A 523 4.05 35.49 6.51
N ARG A 524 3.73 35.11 5.26
CA ARG A 524 4.74 34.62 4.29
C ARG A 524 5.79 35.68 3.96
N GLN A 525 5.44 36.94 4.16
CA GLN A 525 6.36 38.03 3.86
C GLN A 525 7.42 38.19 4.95
N VAL A 526 7.16 37.76 6.19
CA VAL A 526 8.06 38.00 7.34
C VAL A 526 8.87 36.77 7.75
N VAL A 527 8.62 35.61 7.14
CA VAL A 527 9.30 34.36 7.48
C VAL A 527 9.95 33.71 6.27
N ASN A 528 10.97 32.91 6.54
CA ASN A 528 11.49 31.96 5.56
C ASN A 528 10.75 30.62 5.69
N VAL A 529 10.36 30.02 4.57
CA VAL A 529 9.63 28.74 4.54
C VAL A 529 10.55 27.63 4.07
N VAL A 530 10.63 26.54 4.85
CA VAL A 530 11.56 25.44 4.60
C VAL A 530 10.83 24.09 4.67
N PRO A 531 11.13 23.12 3.78
CA PRO A 531 10.62 21.75 3.93
C PRO A 531 11.36 21.00 5.04
N LEU A 532 10.62 20.28 5.87
CA LEU A 532 11.15 19.38 6.92
C LEU A 532 10.95 17.93 6.52
N SER A 533 11.99 17.09 6.63
CA SER A 533 11.89 15.67 6.28
C SER A 533 11.37 14.78 7.43
N ASP A 534 11.43 15.24 8.68
CA ASP A 534 11.02 14.44 9.84
C ASP A 534 10.52 15.29 11.04
N PHE A 535 10.13 14.59 12.12
CA PHE A 535 9.72 15.19 13.40
C PHE A 535 10.88 15.34 14.40
N ARG A 536 12.13 15.13 13.99
CA ARG A 536 13.26 15.28 14.92
C ARG A 536 13.53 16.76 15.18
N MET A 537 14.30 17.03 16.23
CA MET A 537 14.78 18.38 16.50
C MET A 537 15.60 18.84 15.31
N GLN A 538 15.21 19.96 14.74
CA GLN A 538 15.92 20.62 13.66
C GLN A 538 16.94 21.55 14.29
N HIS A 539 18.16 21.48 13.77
CA HIS A 539 19.31 22.23 14.22
C HIS A 539 19.67 23.24 13.13
N ARG A 540 19.66 24.53 13.45
CA ARG A 540 20.01 25.63 12.56
C ARG A 540 21.25 26.32 13.10
N THR A 541 22.40 25.78 12.75
CA THR A 541 23.71 26.34 13.06
C THR A 541 24.00 27.51 12.14
N ARG A 542 24.23 28.68 12.72
CA ARG A 542 24.62 29.90 12.04
C ARG A 542 26.07 30.19 12.38
N TRP A 543 26.82 30.62 11.37
CA TRP A 543 28.21 30.99 11.52
C TRP A 543 28.29 32.51 11.63
N GLY A 544 29.10 33.01 12.55
CA GLY A 544 29.43 34.44 12.59
C GLY A 544 30.14 34.91 11.32
N GLY A 545 30.33 36.22 11.20
CA GLY A 545 31.08 36.81 10.10
C GLY A 545 32.58 36.89 10.38
N TYR A 546 33.37 37.04 9.32
CA TYR A 546 34.77 37.44 9.42
C TYR A 546 34.84 38.96 9.53
N GLY A 547 35.74 39.48 10.38
CA GLY A 547 36.00 40.91 10.45
C GLY A 547 36.72 41.44 9.20
N ASP A 548 36.85 42.76 9.11
CA ASP A 548 37.63 43.44 8.08
C ASP A 548 39.02 42.83 7.86
N LEU A 549 39.39 42.68 6.58
CA LEU A 549 40.68 42.11 6.19
C LEU A 549 41.82 43.06 6.58
N PRO A 550 42.83 42.59 7.35
CA PRO A 550 43.95 43.44 7.73
C PRO A 550 44.79 43.81 6.50
N SER A 551 45.27 45.06 6.45
CA SER A 551 46.19 45.50 5.41
C SER A 551 47.53 44.77 5.55
N VAL A 552 47.95 44.05 4.50
CA VAL A 552 49.26 43.37 4.46
C VAL A 552 50.28 44.28 3.78
N ALA A 553 51.39 44.57 4.47
CA ALA A 553 52.50 45.33 3.91
C ALA A 553 53.24 44.52 2.84
N GLU A 554 53.83 45.19 1.84
CA GLU A 554 54.62 44.54 0.79
C GLU A 554 55.79 43.74 1.40
N GLY A 555 55.80 42.42 1.21
CA GLY A 555 56.80 41.49 1.75
C GLY A 555 56.51 40.92 3.15
N ALA A 556 55.35 41.21 3.75
CA ALA A 556 54.96 40.64 5.04
C ALA A 556 54.10 39.36 4.91
N ASP A 557 54.16 38.50 5.93
CA ASP A 557 53.35 37.29 6.01
C ASP A 557 51.88 37.62 6.37
N TYR A 558 50.95 36.93 5.71
CA TYR A 558 49.51 37.01 6.01
C TYR A 558 49.22 36.45 7.41
N GLN A 559 48.59 37.24 8.26
CA GLN A 559 48.19 36.78 9.60
C GLN A 559 46.96 35.86 9.51
N PRO A 560 46.88 34.80 10.34
CA PRO A 560 45.72 33.90 10.34
C PRO A 560 44.48 34.65 10.86
N LEU A 561 43.39 34.60 10.10
CA LEU A 561 42.09 35.15 10.51
C LEU A 561 41.50 34.33 11.67
N THR A 562 40.83 34.98 12.61
CA THR A 562 40.06 34.29 13.65
C THR A 562 38.79 33.72 13.03
N SER A 563 38.59 32.39 13.16
CA SER A 563 37.37 31.73 12.66
C SER A 563 36.14 32.18 13.45
N PRO A 564 35.00 32.43 12.80
CA PRO A 564 33.76 32.80 13.48
C PRO A 564 33.21 31.64 14.32
N THR A 565 32.63 31.96 15.48
CA THR A 565 31.87 30.98 16.30
C THR A 565 30.48 30.74 15.72
N ASP A 566 29.81 29.69 16.21
CA ASP A 566 28.47 29.32 15.81
C ASP A 566 27.39 29.65 16.86
N GLU A 567 26.19 29.96 16.38
CA GLU A 567 24.95 30.09 17.16
C GLU A 567 23.92 29.09 16.62
N GLU A 568 23.26 28.33 17.48
CA GLU A 568 22.33 27.27 17.04
C GLU A 568 20.90 27.54 17.50
N ALA A 569 19.99 27.72 16.55
CA ALA A 569 18.55 27.73 16.81
C ALA A 569 17.96 26.34 16.61
N THR A 570 17.09 25.88 17.52
CA THR A 570 16.45 24.56 17.41
C THR A 570 14.93 24.64 17.45
N TYR A 571 14.27 23.79 16.66
CA TYR A 571 12.80 23.66 16.68
C TYR A 571 12.31 22.30 16.19
N LYS A 572 11.06 21.97 16.49
CA LYS A 572 10.42 20.70 16.12
C LYS A 572 9.07 20.93 15.47
N ALA A 573 8.74 20.14 14.44
CA ALA A 573 7.42 20.14 13.84
C ALA A 573 6.37 19.57 14.80
N GLY A 574 5.27 20.31 15.00
CA GLY A 574 4.12 19.90 15.80
C GLY A 574 2.90 19.57 14.95
N LYS A 575 2.03 18.69 15.44
CA LYS A 575 0.74 18.41 14.79
C LYS A 575 -0.32 19.37 15.33
N LYS A 576 -1.04 20.05 14.44
CA LYS A 576 -2.21 20.87 14.74
C LYS A 576 -3.41 20.28 14.00
N GLY A 577 -4.54 20.15 14.66
CA GLY A 577 -5.71 19.50 14.05
C GLY A 577 -6.88 19.38 15.01
N GLY A 578 -8.03 18.99 14.46
CA GLY A 578 -9.29 18.81 15.17
C GLY A 578 -10.21 17.87 14.40
N THR A 579 -11.26 17.40 15.06
CA THR A 579 -12.30 16.55 14.47
C THR A 579 -13.63 17.28 14.42
N GLU A 580 -14.34 17.18 13.30
CA GLU A 580 -15.70 17.68 13.14
C GLU A 580 -16.63 16.53 12.73
N ASP A 581 -17.80 16.45 13.36
CA ASP A 581 -18.77 15.39 13.12
C ASP A 581 -19.91 15.87 12.23
N VAL A 582 -20.27 15.09 11.23
CA VAL A 582 -21.51 15.22 10.46
C VAL A 582 -22.44 14.08 10.87
N THR A 583 -23.60 14.41 11.44
CA THR A 583 -24.55 13.39 11.91
C THR A 583 -25.56 13.03 10.82
N LEU A 584 -26.17 11.84 10.94
CA LEU A 584 -27.21 11.39 10.02
C LEU A 584 -28.45 12.31 10.02
N GLU A 585 -28.77 12.93 11.15
CA GLU A 585 -29.85 13.92 11.26
C GLU A 585 -29.56 15.17 10.43
N MET A 586 -28.31 15.65 10.40
CA MET A 586 -27.92 16.80 9.56
C MET A 586 -28.11 16.50 8.06
N ILE A 587 -27.79 15.27 7.64
CA ILE A 587 -27.98 14.81 6.25
C ILE A 587 -29.48 14.66 5.94
N LYS A 588 -30.24 14.06 6.86
CA LYS A 588 -31.67 13.77 6.68
C LYS A 588 -32.54 15.02 6.69
N ASN A 589 -32.20 15.98 7.55
CA ASN A 589 -32.87 17.30 7.64
C ASN A 589 -32.44 18.23 6.49
N ASP A 590 -31.46 17.82 5.69
CA ASP A 590 -30.94 18.57 4.54
C ASP A 590 -30.56 20.01 4.93
N ASP A 591 -29.82 20.15 6.03
CA ASP A 591 -29.24 21.43 6.47
C ASP A 591 -28.07 21.81 5.54
N VAL A 592 -28.38 22.04 4.27
CA VAL A 592 -27.46 22.37 3.17
C VAL A 592 -26.54 23.53 3.55
N GLY A 593 -27.06 24.51 4.28
CA GLY A 593 -26.30 25.66 4.75
C GLY A 593 -25.23 25.30 5.78
N ALA A 594 -25.48 24.34 6.67
CA ALA A 594 -24.51 23.90 7.67
C ALA A 594 -23.42 23.05 7.02
N ILE A 595 -23.82 22.07 6.20
CA ILE A 595 -22.92 21.14 5.51
C ILE A 595 -21.96 21.90 4.58
N ARG A 596 -22.46 22.80 3.74
CA ARG A 596 -21.64 23.63 2.81
C ARG A 596 -20.64 24.55 3.52
N ARG A 597 -20.91 24.95 4.77
CA ARG A 597 -20.02 25.85 5.53
C ARG A 597 -18.86 25.12 6.19
N ILE A 598 -18.94 23.81 6.42
CA ILE A 598 -17.91 23.04 7.11
C ILE A 598 -16.54 23.18 6.41
N PRO A 599 -16.39 22.93 5.09
CA PRO A 599 -15.09 23.06 4.42
C PRO A 599 -14.55 24.49 4.50
N THR A 600 -15.38 25.50 4.26
CA THR A 600 -14.98 26.91 4.31
C THR A 600 -14.52 27.34 5.70
N LYS A 601 -15.26 26.95 6.75
CA LYS A 601 -14.94 27.30 8.14
C LYS A 601 -13.68 26.58 8.63
N LEU A 602 -13.52 25.30 8.30
CA LEU A 602 -12.32 24.52 8.60
C LEU A 602 -11.08 25.10 7.92
N SER A 603 -11.18 25.44 6.63
CA SER A 603 -10.09 26.06 5.86
C SER A 603 -9.64 27.38 6.48
N ARG A 604 -10.60 28.27 6.79
CA ARG A 604 -10.31 29.56 7.43
C ARG A 604 -9.72 29.36 8.83
N ALA A 605 -10.21 28.39 9.60
CA ALA A 605 -9.67 28.09 10.92
C ALA A 605 -8.22 27.59 10.86
N ALA A 606 -7.91 26.66 9.94
CA ALA A 606 -6.55 26.17 9.72
C ALA A 606 -5.59 27.31 9.34
N LYS A 607 -5.99 28.15 8.37
CA LYS A 607 -5.17 29.28 7.90
C LYS A 607 -4.94 30.34 8.97
N ARG A 608 -6.00 30.67 9.72
CA ARG A 608 -5.93 31.57 10.87
C ARG A 608 -5.00 31.04 11.97
N THR A 609 -4.99 29.72 12.20
CA THR A 609 -4.15 29.10 13.24
C THR A 609 -2.67 29.14 12.85
N LEU A 610 -2.35 28.92 11.57
CA LEU A 610 -1.00 29.08 11.05
C LEU A 610 -0.51 30.53 11.17
N ALA A 611 -1.32 31.48 10.70
CA ALA A 611 -0.93 32.89 10.74
C ALA A 611 -0.77 33.40 12.19
N LYS A 612 -1.64 33.00 13.11
CA LYS A 612 -1.47 33.29 14.55
C LYS A 612 -0.18 32.70 15.12
N PHE A 613 0.16 31.46 14.77
CA PHE A 613 1.40 30.82 15.21
C PHE A 613 2.62 31.66 14.81
N VAL A 614 2.65 32.19 13.59
CA VAL A 614 3.76 33.02 13.12
C VAL A 614 3.78 34.38 13.80
N PHE A 615 2.66 35.10 13.82
CA PHE A 615 2.60 36.44 14.43
C PHE A 615 2.77 36.41 15.95
N ASP A 616 2.51 35.27 16.61
CA ASP A 616 2.74 35.10 18.04
C ASP A 616 4.22 35.08 18.42
N PHE A 617 5.15 34.79 17.50
CA PHE A 617 6.58 35.00 17.75
C PHE A 617 6.90 36.47 18.05
N PHE A 618 6.29 37.38 17.31
CA PHE A 618 6.46 38.83 17.48
C PHE A 618 5.65 39.38 18.66
N ARG A 619 4.47 38.81 18.92
CA ARG A 619 3.57 39.26 20.00
C ARG A 619 4.05 38.82 21.39
N SER A 620 4.31 37.52 21.56
CA SER A 620 4.57 36.92 22.88
C SER A 620 5.95 37.22 23.45
N ASN A 621 6.92 37.55 22.57
CA ASN A 621 8.30 37.83 22.93
C ASN A 621 8.96 36.67 23.72
N ALA A 622 8.87 35.45 23.19
CA ALA A 622 9.45 34.26 23.81
C ALA A 622 10.98 34.29 23.86
N LEU A 623 11.57 33.46 24.72
CA LEU A 623 13.02 33.24 24.77
C LEU A 623 13.51 32.58 23.48
N ILE A 624 14.66 33.02 22.98
CA ILE A 624 15.30 32.49 21.77
C ILE A 624 16.57 31.68 22.13
N TYR A 625 17.40 31.35 21.13
CA TYR A 625 18.56 30.49 21.25
C TYR A 625 19.66 31.01 22.20
N ASP A 626 19.71 32.31 22.45
CA ASP A 626 20.68 32.98 23.34
C ASP A 626 20.18 33.12 24.79
N THR A 627 19.09 32.44 25.14
CA THR A 627 18.41 32.49 26.45
C THR A 627 17.77 33.83 26.82
N LYS A 628 17.81 34.83 25.93
CA LYS A 628 17.14 36.11 26.10
C LYS A 628 15.84 36.13 25.29
N ALA A 629 14.96 37.08 25.59
CA ALA A 629 13.74 37.28 24.81
C ALA A 629 14.09 37.78 23.40
N PHE A 630 13.25 37.48 22.41
CA PHE A 630 13.45 37.93 21.03
C PHE A 630 13.69 39.45 20.95
N PHE A 631 12.87 40.23 21.64
CA PHE A 631 13.02 41.67 21.86
C PHE A 631 13.53 41.94 23.27
N HIS A 632 14.75 42.45 23.38
CA HIS A 632 15.41 42.74 24.64
C HIS A 632 16.31 43.98 24.54
N ALA A 633 16.56 44.65 25.67
CA ALA A 633 17.44 45.82 25.71
C ALA A 633 18.86 45.48 25.24
N ASP A 634 19.41 44.35 25.67
CA ASP A 634 20.74 43.87 25.26
C ASP A 634 20.85 43.57 23.75
N HIS A 635 19.73 43.26 23.10
CA HIS A 635 19.67 43.06 21.66
C HIS A 635 19.55 44.38 20.90
N ASN A 636 19.39 45.52 21.61
CA ASN A 636 19.14 46.84 21.05
C ASN A 636 17.97 46.86 20.05
N ASN A 637 16.96 46.02 20.29
CA ASN A 637 15.82 45.85 19.39
C ASN A 637 14.46 46.05 20.09
N LEU A 638 14.46 46.58 21.32
CA LEU A 638 13.28 46.92 22.11
C LEU A 638 13.20 48.44 22.35
N PHE A 639 12.06 49.03 22.00
CA PHE A 639 11.75 50.45 22.10
C PHE A 639 10.44 50.66 22.87
N THR A 640 10.11 51.91 23.20
CA THR A 640 8.87 52.26 23.93
C THR A 640 8.09 53.41 23.30
N GLY A 641 8.56 53.97 22.18
CA GLY A 641 7.92 55.11 21.53
C GLY A 641 6.67 54.73 20.74
N ALA A 642 5.65 55.59 20.80
CA ALA A 642 4.47 55.48 19.95
C ALA A 642 4.83 55.66 18.46
N LEU A 643 4.02 55.03 17.59
CA LEU A 643 4.26 55.03 16.15
C LEU A 643 4.31 56.46 15.58
N SER A 644 5.48 56.87 15.10
CA SER A 644 5.72 58.18 14.49
C SER A 644 6.86 58.12 13.47
N LYS A 645 6.97 59.14 12.61
CA LYS A 645 8.07 59.21 11.61
C LYS A 645 9.46 59.22 12.27
N ALA A 646 9.58 59.90 13.42
CA ALA A 646 10.82 59.99 14.17
C ALA A 646 11.19 58.64 14.80
N GLU A 647 10.23 57.95 15.41
CA GLU A 647 10.47 56.65 16.04
C GLU A 647 10.78 55.56 15.01
N LEU A 648 10.07 55.55 13.87
CA LEU A 648 10.37 54.63 12.78
C LEU A 648 11.80 54.84 12.22
N ALA A 649 12.28 56.09 12.18
CA ALA A 649 13.66 56.38 11.80
C ALA A 649 14.67 55.87 12.85
N ALA A 650 14.35 55.93 14.14
CA ALA A 650 15.16 55.38 15.22
C ALA A 650 15.27 53.85 15.11
N HIS A 651 14.16 53.15 14.89
CA HIS A 651 14.13 51.70 14.66
C HIS A 651 14.97 51.30 13.44
N ARG A 652 14.82 52.02 12.32
CA ARG A 652 15.65 51.81 11.12
C ARG A 652 17.13 51.98 11.42
N LEU A 653 17.52 53.03 12.14
CA LEU A 653 18.92 53.25 12.51
C LEU A 653 19.45 52.19 13.45
N ALA A 654 18.62 51.66 14.35
CA ALA A 654 19.00 50.59 15.25
C ALA A 654 19.30 49.29 14.49
N MET A 655 18.44 48.92 13.53
CA MET A 655 18.69 47.76 12.66
C MET A 655 19.97 47.92 11.82
N LEU A 656 20.19 49.10 11.24
CA LEU A 656 21.41 49.39 10.47
C LEU A 656 22.69 49.34 11.32
N LYS A 657 22.58 49.57 12.63
CA LYS A 657 23.70 49.57 13.59
C LYS A 657 23.92 48.20 14.25
N GLN A 658 23.07 47.20 13.98
CA GLN A 658 23.30 45.84 14.45
C GLN A 658 24.63 45.33 13.91
N THR A 659 25.38 44.66 14.78
CA THR A 659 26.70 44.12 14.44
C THR A 659 26.64 42.62 14.21
N GLU A 660 27.48 42.13 13.31
CA GLU A 660 27.72 40.71 13.13
C GLU A 660 28.29 40.09 14.40
N LEU A 661 28.04 38.79 14.56
CA LEU A 661 28.61 38.03 15.65
C LEU A 661 30.14 37.97 15.50
N ASN A 662 30.86 38.33 16.57
CA ASN A 662 32.33 38.37 16.71
C ASN A 662 33.10 39.41 15.88
N SER A 663 32.66 39.71 14.66
CA SER A 663 33.33 40.69 13.79
C SER A 663 33.21 42.12 14.35
N GLY A 664 32.05 42.47 14.91
CA GLY A 664 31.76 43.85 15.32
C GLY A 664 31.42 44.79 14.15
N ASP A 665 31.56 44.33 12.91
CA ASP A 665 31.14 45.05 11.71
C ASP A 665 29.63 45.17 11.64
N ARG A 666 29.15 46.28 11.05
CA ARG A 666 27.71 46.56 10.93
C ARG A 666 27.11 45.80 9.76
N ILE A 667 26.01 45.09 10.02
CA ILE A 667 25.30 44.29 9.01
C ILE A 667 24.65 45.18 7.95
N GLY A 668 24.25 46.40 8.32
CA GLY A 668 23.72 47.38 7.35
C GLY A 668 22.33 47.03 6.79
N ILE A 669 21.54 46.21 7.49
CA ILE A 669 20.18 45.84 7.08
C ILE A 669 19.16 46.85 7.59
N ALA A 670 18.24 47.26 6.71
CA ALA A 670 17.13 48.14 7.05
C ALA A 670 15.80 47.37 7.10
N PRO A 671 14.82 47.83 7.91
CA PRO A 671 13.48 47.27 7.87
C PRO A 671 12.79 47.58 6.53
N THR A 672 12.04 46.61 6.02
CA THR A 672 11.25 46.71 4.78
C THR A 672 9.76 46.52 5.03
N ARG A 673 9.39 45.96 6.19
CA ARG A 673 8.02 45.61 6.56
C ARG A 673 7.68 46.20 7.92
N LEU A 674 6.46 46.70 8.06
CA LEU A 674 5.90 47.26 9.29
C LEU A 674 4.69 46.43 9.69
N VAL A 675 4.78 45.72 10.81
CA VAL A 675 3.72 44.88 11.37
C VAL A 675 3.04 45.65 12.49
N VAL A 676 1.73 45.89 12.34
CA VAL A 676 0.94 46.74 13.24
C VAL A 676 -0.39 46.07 13.58
N PRO A 677 -1.00 46.36 14.74
CA PRO A 677 -2.39 46.02 14.99
C PRO A 677 -3.31 46.77 14.00
N VAL A 678 -4.50 46.23 13.77
CA VAL A 678 -5.49 46.82 12.83
C VAL A 678 -5.85 48.27 13.19
N ASP A 679 -5.85 48.61 14.47
CA ASP A 679 -6.16 49.96 14.95
C ASP A 679 -5.12 51.01 14.52
N LEU A 680 -3.86 50.61 14.32
CA LEU A 680 -2.78 51.49 13.85
C LEU A 680 -2.59 51.48 12.34
N GLN A 681 -3.40 50.72 11.60
CA GLN A 681 -3.22 50.58 10.16
C GLN A 681 -3.33 51.93 9.43
N GLU A 682 -4.32 52.75 9.75
CA GLU A 682 -4.48 54.08 9.13
C GLU A 682 -3.30 55.00 9.47
N ALA A 683 -2.92 55.04 10.74
CA ALA A 683 -1.78 55.82 11.20
C ALA A 683 -0.48 55.41 10.47
N ALA A 684 -0.25 54.10 10.30
CA ALA A 684 0.89 53.57 9.57
C ALA A 684 0.90 53.98 8.10
N VAL A 685 -0.25 53.93 7.41
CA VAL A 685 -0.36 54.34 6.00
C VAL A 685 -0.12 55.85 5.87
N ASP A 686 -0.64 56.65 6.81
CA ASP A 686 -0.48 58.10 6.82
C ASP A 686 0.98 58.56 7.01
N LEU A 687 1.85 57.74 7.63
CA LEU A 687 3.28 58.03 7.73
C LEU A 687 3.94 58.17 6.35
N PHE A 688 3.50 57.40 5.36
CA PHE A 688 4.10 57.38 4.03
C PHE A 688 3.39 58.31 3.03
N LYS A 689 2.21 58.85 3.37
CA LYS A 689 1.53 59.86 2.56
C LYS A 689 2.31 61.17 2.55
N LEU A 690 2.35 61.83 1.40
CA LEU A 690 2.84 63.19 1.26
C LEU A 690 1.98 64.13 2.11
N ALA A 691 2.62 65.06 2.83
CA ALA A 691 1.94 66.13 3.53
C ALA A 691 1.68 67.30 2.56
N THR A 692 1.29 68.48 3.06
CA THR A 692 1.10 69.71 2.27
C THR A 692 2.38 70.22 1.58
N ASN A 693 3.54 69.63 1.92
CA ASN A 693 4.81 69.88 1.23
C ASN A 693 4.91 68.98 -0.01
N ASN A 694 5.22 69.57 -1.17
CA ASN A 694 5.31 68.86 -2.44
C ASN A 694 6.57 67.98 -2.58
N GLU A 695 7.50 68.02 -1.62
CA GLU A 695 8.72 67.20 -1.61
C GLU A 695 8.59 66.03 -0.63
N LYS A 696 9.02 64.83 -1.07
CA LYS A 696 9.04 63.64 -0.22
C LYS A 696 10.15 63.74 0.82
N THR A 697 9.82 63.59 2.10
CA THR A 697 10.85 63.34 3.12
C THR A 697 11.49 61.96 2.91
N PHE A 698 12.72 61.76 3.42
CA PHE A 698 13.43 60.48 3.29
C PHE A 698 12.59 59.26 3.75
N MET A 699 11.82 59.41 4.83
CA MET A 699 10.94 58.35 5.32
C MET A 699 9.74 58.08 4.39
N GLN A 700 9.18 59.11 3.75
CA GLN A 700 8.08 58.98 2.78
C GLN A 700 8.54 58.45 1.41
N ALA A 701 9.83 58.55 1.11
CA ALA A 701 10.42 57.94 -0.07
C ALA A 701 10.66 56.43 0.10
N LEU A 702 10.61 55.92 1.33
CA LEU A 702 10.85 54.52 1.65
C LEU A 702 9.57 53.71 1.37
N THR A 703 9.69 52.65 0.56
CA THR A 703 8.58 51.74 0.27
C THR A 703 8.57 50.61 1.30
N MET A 704 7.86 50.80 2.41
CA MET A 704 7.61 49.73 3.38
C MET A 704 6.26 49.07 3.15
N ASN A 705 6.20 47.74 3.30
CA ASN A 705 4.92 47.05 3.30
C ASN A 705 4.30 47.05 4.70
N ILE A 706 3.03 47.44 4.79
CA ILE A 706 2.29 47.50 6.05
C ILE A 706 1.45 46.22 6.18
N ILE A 707 1.67 45.46 7.26
CA ILE A 707 1.00 44.20 7.53
C ILE A 707 0.11 44.39 8.77
N PRO A 708 -1.21 44.57 8.60
CA PRO A 708 -2.14 44.67 9.72
C PRO A 708 -2.43 43.30 10.32
N VAL A 709 -2.33 43.17 11.64
CA VAL A 709 -2.60 41.92 12.37
C VAL A 709 -3.92 42.04 13.14
N TRP A 710 -4.93 41.30 12.68
CA TRP A 710 -6.33 41.43 13.11
C TRP A 710 -6.65 40.94 14.53
N TYR A 711 -5.70 40.29 15.22
CA TYR A 711 -5.96 39.68 16.53
C TYR A 711 -5.04 40.18 17.65
N TRP A 712 -4.12 41.10 17.34
CA TRP A 712 -3.34 41.78 18.36
C TRP A 712 -4.28 42.67 19.17
N THR A 713 -4.34 42.41 20.48
CA THR A 713 -5.26 43.12 21.40
C THR A 713 -4.66 44.40 21.93
N ASP A 714 -3.34 44.53 21.89
CA ASP A 714 -2.64 45.77 22.19
C ASP A 714 -2.72 46.66 20.96
N ALA A 715 -3.35 47.83 21.12
CA ALA A 715 -3.60 48.77 20.05
C ALA A 715 -2.40 49.69 19.77
N ASN A 716 -1.34 49.66 20.59
CA ASN A 716 -0.23 50.61 20.49
C ASN A 716 1.09 49.95 20.11
N ASP A 717 1.28 48.67 20.43
CA ASP A 717 2.49 47.91 20.09
C ASP A 717 2.70 47.76 18.58
N TRP A 718 3.94 47.93 18.10
CA TRP A 718 4.26 47.76 16.68
C TRP A 718 5.67 47.19 16.47
N VAL A 719 5.89 46.56 15.32
CA VAL A 719 7.12 45.82 15.00
C VAL A 719 7.60 46.16 13.60
N THR A 720 8.91 46.35 13.43
CA THR A 720 9.54 46.41 12.09
C THR A 720 10.29 45.13 11.81
N VAL A 721 10.23 44.65 10.57
CA VAL A 721 10.91 43.44 10.13
C VAL A 721 11.70 43.72 8.85
N ALA A 722 12.90 43.16 8.75
CA ALA A 722 13.70 43.13 7.53
C ALA A 722 13.11 42.19 6.48
N ASP A 723 13.73 42.16 5.29
CA ASP A 723 13.39 41.10 4.34
C ASP A 723 13.96 39.75 4.79
N PRO A 724 13.14 38.67 4.84
CA PRO A 724 13.67 37.33 5.06
C PRO A 724 14.77 36.92 4.08
N ALA A 725 14.82 37.52 2.88
CA ALA A 725 15.89 37.29 1.90
C ALA A 725 17.23 37.92 2.31
N ASP A 726 17.21 39.05 3.01
CA ASP A 726 18.44 39.70 3.51
C ASP A 726 18.91 39.02 4.80
N ILE A 727 17.98 38.72 5.71
CA ILE A 727 18.27 38.06 6.99
C ILE A 727 17.10 37.16 7.40
N PRO A 728 17.31 35.83 7.46
CA PRO A 728 16.26 34.90 7.85
C PRO A 728 16.01 35.01 9.36
N GLY A 729 15.04 35.85 9.71
CA GLY A 729 14.69 36.15 11.09
C GLY A 729 13.90 35.05 11.79
N VAL A 730 12.80 34.62 11.16
CA VAL A 730 11.93 33.55 11.64
C VAL A 730 11.84 32.50 10.54
N GLU A 731 12.06 31.25 10.91
CA GLU A 731 11.91 30.11 10.01
C GLU A 731 10.66 29.31 10.37
N VAL A 732 9.86 28.96 9.36
CA VAL A 732 8.72 28.06 9.50
C VAL A 732 8.94 26.84 8.62
N GLY A 733 8.98 25.69 9.26
CA GLY A 733 9.18 24.40 8.62
C GLY A 733 7.87 23.62 8.46
N PHE A 734 7.60 23.11 7.26
CA PHE A 734 6.46 22.23 6.98
C PHE A 734 6.92 20.80 6.70
N LEU A 735 6.26 19.81 7.32
CA LEU A 735 6.63 18.40 7.12
C LEU A 735 6.40 17.99 5.66
N ASP A 736 7.38 17.33 5.07
CA ASP A 736 7.45 16.90 3.67
C ASP A 736 7.21 18.04 2.65
N GLY A 737 7.41 19.30 3.07
CA GLY A 737 7.09 20.48 2.26
C GLY A 737 5.59 20.70 2.03
N LYS A 738 4.72 20.02 2.79
CA LYS A 738 3.26 20.16 2.67
C LYS A 738 2.75 21.36 3.47
N GLU A 739 2.60 22.50 2.79
CA GLU A 739 1.98 23.72 3.36
C GLU A 739 0.45 23.66 3.50
N GLU A 740 -0.16 22.61 2.96
CA GLU A 740 -1.60 22.43 2.90
C GLU A 740 -2.09 21.48 4.00
N PRO A 741 -3.25 21.78 4.64
CA PRO A 741 -3.85 20.88 5.61
C PRO A 741 -4.41 19.62 4.93
N GLU A 742 -4.24 18.48 5.58
CA GLU A 742 -4.78 17.18 5.15
C GLU A 742 -6.13 16.92 5.85
N LEU A 743 -7.08 16.32 5.13
CA LEU A 743 -8.36 15.88 5.65
C LEU A 743 -8.41 14.34 5.64
N PHE A 744 -8.86 13.75 6.76
CA PHE A 744 -9.10 12.32 6.89
C PHE A 744 -10.56 12.09 7.26
N VAL A 745 -11.13 10.98 6.83
CA VAL A 745 -12.48 10.56 7.19
C VAL A 745 -12.40 9.26 8.00
N GLN A 746 -13.18 9.17 9.06
CA GLN A 746 -13.41 7.92 9.78
C GLN A 746 -14.74 7.33 9.32
N ASP A 747 -14.67 6.33 8.43
CA ASP A 747 -15.83 5.84 7.64
C ASP A 747 -16.19 4.37 7.87
N SER A 748 -15.46 3.62 8.70
CA SER A 748 -15.73 2.19 8.88
C SER A 748 -17.14 1.94 9.48
N PRO A 749 -18.04 1.25 8.77
CA PRO A 749 -19.42 1.02 9.23
C PRO A 749 -19.51 0.11 10.46
N THR A 750 -18.47 -0.70 10.71
CA THR A 750 -18.43 -1.70 11.79
C THR A 750 -17.51 -1.31 12.94
N SER A 751 -16.86 -0.14 12.87
CA SER A 751 -15.95 0.34 13.91
C SER A 751 -15.81 1.86 13.90
N GLY A 752 -15.91 2.50 15.06
CA GLY A 752 -15.75 3.96 15.19
C GLY A 752 -17.07 4.69 15.46
N SER A 753 -17.07 6.01 15.25
CA SER A 753 -18.21 6.91 15.55
C SER A 753 -19.45 6.63 14.70
N MET A 754 -19.29 6.09 13.49
CA MET A 754 -20.40 5.65 12.65
C MET A 754 -21.18 4.49 13.28
N PHE A 755 -20.49 3.54 13.94
CA PHE A 755 -21.15 2.39 14.59
C PHE A 755 -21.74 2.74 15.96
N SER A 756 -21.11 3.65 16.71
CA SER A 756 -21.53 3.98 18.08
C SER A 756 -22.52 5.14 18.18
N ALA A 757 -22.57 6.03 17.18
CA ALA A 757 -23.33 7.26 17.27
C ALA A 757 -23.93 7.78 15.94
N ASP A 758 -23.89 7.01 14.85
CA ASP A 758 -24.36 7.43 13.51
C ASP A 758 -23.75 8.78 13.05
N LYS A 759 -22.45 8.97 13.30
CA LYS A 759 -21.70 10.21 12.94
C LYS A 759 -20.50 9.92 12.06
N LEU A 760 -20.40 10.69 10.97
CA LEU A 760 -19.24 10.72 10.09
C LEU A 760 -18.25 11.76 10.61
N THR A 761 -17.09 11.31 11.08
CA THR A 761 -16.07 12.18 11.69
C THR A 761 -14.99 12.55 10.68
N TYR A 762 -14.83 13.84 10.43
CA TYR A 762 -13.76 14.43 9.64
C TYR A 762 -12.62 14.88 10.54
N LYS A 763 -11.38 14.53 10.21
CA LYS A 763 -10.18 14.96 10.93
C LYS A 763 -9.33 15.84 10.03
N VAL A 764 -9.11 17.08 10.45
CA VAL A 764 -8.14 17.99 9.81
C VAL A 764 -6.80 17.86 10.50
N ARG A 765 -5.72 17.80 9.73
CA ARG A 765 -4.34 17.74 10.22
C ARG A 765 -3.45 18.69 9.43
N HIS A 766 -2.71 19.54 10.14
CA HIS A 766 -1.69 20.40 9.58
C HIS A 766 -0.43 20.28 10.44
N ILE A 767 0.73 20.12 9.81
CA ILE A 767 1.98 19.78 10.50
C ILE A 767 3.05 20.79 10.16
N TYR A 768 3.42 21.60 11.14
CA TYR A 768 4.42 22.66 10.98
C TYR A 768 5.10 22.96 12.31
N GLY A 769 6.28 23.57 12.24
CA GLY A 769 7.03 24.10 13.38
C GLY A 769 7.79 25.35 12.96
N GLY A 770 8.38 26.05 13.92
CA GLY A 770 9.20 27.21 13.61
C GLY A 770 9.94 27.74 14.81
N ALA A 771 10.96 28.56 14.56
CA ALA A 771 11.71 29.27 15.57
C ALA A 771 12.28 30.58 15.02
N VAL A 772 12.67 31.46 15.94
CA VAL A 772 13.46 32.65 15.65
C VAL A 772 14.91 32.24 15.45
N CYS A 773 15.45 32.53 14.27
CA CYS A 773 16.83 32.25 13.87
C CYS A 773 17.75 33.45 14.05
N ASP A 774 17.23 34.68 13.99
CA ASP A 774 18.00 35.91 14.26
C ASP A 774 17.15 36.98 14.95
N PHE A 775 17.64 37.54 16.06
CA PHE A 775 17.00 38.68 16.71
C PHE A 775 17.19 40.01 15.96
N ARG A 776 18.24 40.14 15.15
CA ARG A 776 18.63 41.37 14.43
C ARG A 776 17.71 41.68 13.25
N CYS A 777 16.88 40.72 12.84
CA CYS A 777 15.93 40.86 11.75
C CYS A 777 14.77 41.82 12.06
N ALA A 778 14.50 42.10 13.35
CA ALA A 778 13.30 42.81 13.75
C ALA A 778 13.55 43.71 14.97
N THR A 779 12.72 44.74 15.11
CA THR A 779 12.64 45.56 16.32
C THR A 779 11.19 45.75 16.73
N LYS A 780 10.93 45.90 18.03
CA LYS A 780 9.59 46.08 18.60
C LYS A 780 9.54 47.32 19.46
N ALA A 781 8.46 48.09 19.34
CA ALA A 781 8.09 49.11 20.29
C ALA A 781 6.96 48.58 21.18
N VAL A 782 7.17 48.61 22.49
CA VAL A 782 6.14 48.31 23.50
C VAL A 782 5.69 49.62 24.12
N VAL A 783 4.48 50.06 23.79
CA VAL A 783 3.99 51.40 24.12
C VAL A 783 3.07 51.31 25.34
N ALA A 784 3.46 51.99 26.42
CA ALA A 784 2.78 51.94 27.72
C ALA A 784 1.42 52.66 27.76
#